data_AF-A0A182MEV4-F1
#
_entry.id   AF-A0A182MEV4-F1
#
_cell.length_a   1.000
_cell.length_b   1.000
_cell.length_c   1.000
_cell.angle_alpha   90.00
_cell.angle_beta   90.00
_cell.angle_gamma   90.00
#
_symmetry.space_group_name_H-M   'P 1'
#
loop_
_entity.id
_entity.type
_entity.pdbx_description
1 polymer ?
#
loop_
_entity_poly.entity_id
_entity_poly.type
_entity_poly.pdbx_seq_one_letter_code
_entity_poly.pdbx_strand_id
1 'polypeptide(L)'
;MVDSQPYIIRAMEEMGLADGGFIPIANEENKRLMEQINRLSGSKTVSTGKVAISDQRLGNLKVHLKNAHLEFEQNSKLIGVDKCQINTEHGLLKVSQNDRSFFRQQLSDAKREHSELEKHDERAQGDMKKLTGNVEKYTERIKWAKGTLAEWKQLMSDGDKRIKLILKYCKEDTSKAEALEAKRKQLENKIASRRAVLVTLYDEYKSLEQVLERTSQLFRQAHYERRHMVQTWKEAVKHMNQREAGIKSVEKEIDSAREITEMLQCDLQAQVEFLEQQQRNNHEIELRIADLNVEVSKLRNRLTALNDSVQLKTNEYQITRKGVQNLSNKLSSMRNRNRHALTEEEEKEKQIHANLSELELLRDKLDNFRSKSLCAQDRLRQLNEIVEAEEKQIRAMETETERLSAAMYRAQQQLFAMKEEDKLLKVEVHSTESGKAKIVAAIENMEKEIRRQRDISYNVDCNIEKVQKRIVNMQGTGNTQEEANLAHAKLVQAENILSVKKQDLTLVLAQTAKMQQDFRQASLVFQQDAAEIERMMGKWKEKTLLVEGGEKKVRQCKADNQERLVEKSLLKMRIKQMERQLDSQSDKMYTLERHRMELEAAIGKRMVDINAQKDMLLLKRKYLAEERAQLRADITERSLKIEQLKNRYELSLDLLGKNEDGTIVTATQIKIQTAQEKYMLLREGSELNVKILKAEEDLKALENSLKVMNYANDKYKRGFQKVEDENPDMIAMENIQADYCKAMAALKSVRSDLAMNTENLHDLNECREQNDKALEQAQKVRLDSNDVLLRIQKELLDQRTKIQRAERELKLAVKAAKAKTNDDDLMLIFQKDLNLKELEERNSNALQHLADLVEQNSELAASVSKHCYERGLRLPLIKRTKSQISWRSENSHGTEYSGRVDTISSKQASRLSVCTTTSSRNTDSSDDIAKSFDNRMSAGLSVILIDFPGSKAAAGKPTKK
;
A
#
# COMPACT_ATOMS: atom_id res chain seq x y z
N MET A 1 23.90 96.10 -66.14
CA MET A 1 24.25 95.96 -67.56
C MET A 1 23.74 94.60 -68.03
N VAL A 2 22.58 94.46 -68.66
CA VAL A 2 21.70 95.47 -69.31
C VAL A 2 22.43 96.21 -70.46
N ASP A 3 21.70 96.57 -71.52
CA ASP A 3 22.19 97.24 -72.75
C ASP A 3 23.02 96.37 -73.72
N SER A 4 22.38 95.34 -74.27
CA SER A 4 22.79 94.68 -75.55
C SER A 4 21.65 93.98 -76.31
N GLN A 5 20.44 93.86 -75.76
CA GLN A 5 19.33 93.14 -76.40
C GLN A 5 18.56 93.84 -77.57
N PRO A 6 18.61 95.17 -77.83
CA PRO A 6 17.76 95.75 -78.88
C PRO A 6 18.23 95.47 -80.32
N TYR A 7 19.48 95.04 -80.54
CA TYR A 7 20.00 94.81 -81.90
C TYR A 7 19.45 93.51 -82.53
N ILE A 8 19.31 92.43 -81.74
CA ILE A 8 18.83 91.13 -82.21
C ILE A 8 17.36 91.20 -82.64
N ILE A 9 16.53 91.95 -81.91
CA ILE A 9 15.10 92.11 -82.22
C ILE A 9 14.93 92.79 -83.58
N ARG A 10 15.65 93.90 -83.81
CA ARG A 10 15.60 94.65 -85.07
C ARG A 10 16.05 93.83 -86.28
N ALA A 11 17.09 93.01 -86.12
CA ALA A 11 17.54 92.07 -87.16
C ALA A 11 16.52 90.94 -87.46
N MET A 12 15.59 90.64 -86.54
CA MET A 12 14.48 89.71 -86.79
C MET A 12 13.25 90.38 -87.40
N GLU A 13 13.06 91.68 -87.18
CA GLU A 13 12.01 92.49 -87.82
C GLU A 13 12.33 92.73 -89.30
N GLU A 14 13.59 93.00 -89.64
CA GLU A 14 14.10 93.06 -91.03
C GLU A 14 14.00 91.69 -91.77
N MET A 15 13.77 90.59 -91.05
CA MET A 15 13.52 89.24 -91.58
C MET A 15 12.02 88.85 -91.66
N GLY A 16 11.10 89.79 -91.43
CA GLY A 16 9.69 89.66 -91.85
C GLY A 16 8.80 88.70 -91.04
N LEU A 17 9.09 88.42 -89.76
CA LEU A 17 8.35 87.48 -88.91
C LEU A 17 7.62 88.16 -87.74
N ALA A 18 6.74 89.11 -88.06
CA ALA A 18 6.13 90.04 -87.10
C ALA A 18 4.63 90.36 -87.32
N ASP A 19 3.79 89.38 -87.69
CA ASP A 19 2.41 89.32 -87.17
C ASP A 19 1.88 87.87 -87.14
N GLY A 20 0.80 87.63 -86.41
CA GLY A 20 0.26 86.31 -86.11
C GLY A 20 -0.47 85.65 -87.29
N GLY A 21 0.15 84.65 -87.93
CA GLY A 21 -0.59 83.85 -88.93
C GLY A 21 0.13 82.67 -89.58
N PHE A 22 1.45 82.74 -89.83
CA PHE A 22 2.15 81.64 -90.50
C PHE A 22 3.63 81.52 -90.13
N ILE A 23 4.00 80.42 -89.45
CA ILE A 23 5.30 79.79 -89.66
C ILE A 23 5.08 78.77 -90.80
N PRO A 24 5.90 78.71 -91.85
CA PRO A 24 5.77 77.70 -92.90
C PRO A 24 5.88 76.27 -92.33
N ILE A 25 4.74 75.57 -92.21
CA ILE A 25 4.70 74.20 -91.69
C ILE A 25 5.21 73.25 -92.78
N ALA A 26 6.47 72.84 -92.65
CA ALA A 26 7.18 72.04 -93.66
C ALA A 26 6.94 70.51 -93.58
N ASN A 27 5.95 70.03 -92.81
CA ASN A 27 5.59 68.60 -92.75
C ASN A 27 4.06 68.39 -92.62
N GLU A 28 3.52 67.50 -93.45
CA GLU A 28 2.07 67.28 -93.66
C GLU A 28 1.42 66.42 -92.55
N GLU A 29 2.20 65.67 -91.78
CA GLU A 29 1.70 64.78 -90.71
C GLU A 29 0.89 65.53 -89.64
N ASN A 30 1.40 66.68 -89.20
CA ASN A 30 0.80 67.49 -88.13
C ASN A 30 -0.59 68.04 -88.50
N LYS A 31 -0.90 68.14 -89.79
CA LYS A 31 -2.18 68.62 -90.31
C LYS A 31 -3.30 67.59 -90.09
N ARG A 32 -2.98 66.29 -90.18
CA ARG A 32 -3.94 65.19 -89.97
C ARG A 32 -4.35 65.02 -88.50
N LEU A 33 -3.45 65.30 -87.57
CA LEU A 33 -3.70 65.16 -86.13
C LEU A 33 -4.81 66.12 -85.63
N MET A 34 -4.91 67.33 -86.19
CA MET A 34 -5.98 68.28 -85.83
C MET A 34 -7.38 67.81 -86.25
N GLU A 35 -7.54 67.23 -87.44
CA GLU A 35 -8.84 66.66 -87.86
C GLU A 35 -9.24 65.46 -87.01
N GLN A 36 -8.26 64.68 -86.54
CA GLN A 36 -8.49 63.50 -85.70
C GLN A 36 -9.07 63.89 -84.32
N ILE A 37 -8.58 64.97 -83.71
CA ILE A 37 -9.08 65.48 -82.42
C ILE A 37 -10.57 65.85 -82.50
N ASN A 38 -10.98 66.57 -83.56
CA ASN A 38 -12.36 67.00 -83.73
C ASN A 38 -13.34 65.81 -83.94
N ARG A 39 -12.89 64.72 -84.61
CA ARG A 39 -13.70 63.49 -84.72
C ARG A 39 -13.86 62.76 -83.39
N LEU A 40 -12.83 62.77 -82.53
CA LEU A 40 -12.87 62.10 -81.23
C LEU A 40 -13.89 62.73 -80.27
N SER A 41 -14.07 64.05 -80.31
CA SER A 41 -15.07 64.75 -79.49
C SER A 41 -16.51 64.27 -79.79
N GLY A 42 -16.87 64.13 -81.06
CA GLY A 42 -18.18 63.60 -81.48
C GLY A 42 -18.43 62.14 -81.09
N SER A 43 -17.39 61.34 -80.87
CA SER A 43 -17.50 59.96 -80.38
C SER A 43 -17.91 59.86 -78.90
N LYS A 44 -17.63 60.92 -78.10
CA LYS A 44 -17.88 60.95 -76.65
C LYS A 44 -19.38 60.92 -76.33
N THR A 45 -20.20 61.66 -77.06
CA THR A 45 -21.66 61.75 -76.83
C THR A 45 -22.42 60.50 -77.26
N VAL A 46 -21.98 59.82 -78.32
CA VAL A 46 -22.53 58.51 -78.72
C VAL A 46 -22.17 57.42 -77.70
N SER A 47 -21.06 57.59 -76.99
CA SER A 47 -20.59 56.61 -76.00
C SER A 47 -21.38 56.66 -74.68
N THR A 48 -21.78 57.84 -74.20
CA THR A 48 -22.58 57.96 -72.96
C THR A 48 -23.97 57.33 -73.08
N GLY A 49 -24.63 57.45 -74.23
CA GLY A 49 -25.92 56.79 -74.49
C GLY A 49 -25.86 55.25 -74.38
N LYS A 50 -24.71 54.63 -74.66
CA LYS A 50 -24.50 53.18 -74.51
C LYS A 50 -24.33 52.74 -73.06
N VAL A 51 -23.92 53.64 -72.17
CA VAL A 51 -23.75 53.34 -70.73
C VAL A 51 -25.11 53.08 -70.08
N ALA A 52 -26.11 53.95 -70.29
CA ALA A 52 -27.44 53.80 -69.69
C ALA A 52 -28.14 52.46 -70.04
N ILE A 53 -28.00 51.99 -71.29
CA ILE A 53 -28.51 50.67 -71.72
C ILE A 53 -27.73 49.53 -71.04
N SER A 54 -26.43 49.72 -70.82
CA SER A 54 -25.58 48.76 -70.11
C SER A 54 -25.93 48.66 -68.63
N ASP A 55 -26.33 49.76 -67.98
CA ASP A 55 -26.78 49.76 -66.58
C ASP A 55 -28.13 49.05 -66.38
N GLN A 56 -29.08 49.21 -67.32
CA GLN A 56 -30.33 48.44 -67.28
C GLN A 56 -30.06 46.92 -67.43
N ARG A 57 -29.13 46.55 -68.33
CA ARG A 57 -28.66 45.16 -68.48
C ARG A 57 -27.96 44.66 -67.20
N LEU A 58 -27.16 45.50 -66.54
CA LEU A 58 -26.51 45.20 -65.26
C LEU A 58 -27.54 44.96 -64.14
N GLY A 59 -28.65 45.70 -64.14
CA GLY A 59 -29.79 45.47 -63.23
C GLY A 59 -30.36 44.05 -63.36
N ASN A 60 -30.69 43.62 -64.58
CA ASN A 60 -31.20 42.27 -64.83
C ASN A 60 -30.16 41.19 -64.49
N LEU A 61 -28.88 41.42 -64.82
CA LEU A 61 -27.79 40.50 -64.47
C LEU A 61 -27.62 40.34 -62.94
N LYS A 62 -27.86 41.39 -62.13
CA LYS A 62 -27.85 41.30 -60.66
C LYS A 62 -28.97 40.41 -60.11
N VAL A 63 -30.13 40.34 -60.77
CA VAL A 63 -31.22 39.41 -60.39
C VAL A 63 -30.85 37.97 -60.75
N HIS A 64 -30.35 37.74 -61.97
CA HIS A 64 -29.84 36.40 -62.36
C HIS A 64 -28.70 35.94 -61.45
N LEU A 65 -27.80 36.84 -61.03
CA LEU A 65 -26.71 36.54 -60.09
C LEU A 65 -27.24 36.11 -58.71
N LYS A 66 -28.31 36.73 -58.19
CA LYS A 66 -28.94 36.27 -56.93
C LYS A 66 -29.52 34.86 -57.05
N ASN A 67 -30.20 34.55 -58.16
CA ASN A 67 -30.76 33.22 -58.38
C ASN A 67 -29.62 32.19 -58.55
N ALA A 68 -28.60 32.50 -59.34
CA ALA A 68 -27.41 31.67 -59.47
C ALA A 68 -26.65 31.47 -58.15
N HIS A 69 -26.72 32.43 -57.21
CA HIS A 69 -26.13 32.30 -55.88
C HIS A 69 -26.95 31.37 -54.97
N LEU A 70 -28.29 31.39 -55.06
CA LEU A 70 -29.15 30.41 -54.38
C LEU A 70 -28.95 28.99 -54.92
N GLU A 71 -28.85 28.84 -56.24
CA GLU A 71 -28.47 27.56 -56.88
C GLU A 71 -27.07 27.12 -56.45
N PHE A 72 -26.11 28.04 -56.37
CA PHE A 72 -24.76 27.75 -55.88
C PHE A 72 -24.76 27.33 -54.40
N GLU A 73 -25.57 27.94 -53.54
CA GLU A 73 -25.73 27.50 -52.14
C GLU A 73 -26.35 26.11 -52.04
N GLN A 74 -27.37 25.80 -52.82
CA GLN A 74 -28.01 24.49 -52.82
C GLN A 74 -27.05 23.40 -53.33
N ASN A 75 -26.37 23.66 -54.45
CA ASN A 75 -25.32 22.77 -54.95
C ASN A 75 -24.13 22.67 -53.98
N SER A 76 -23.76 23.73 -53.27
CA SER A 76 -22.70 23.67 -52.24
C SER A 76 -23.11 22.83 -51.02
N LYS A 77 -24.40 22.83 -50.64
CA LYS A 77 -24.96 21.96 -49.60
C LYS A 77 -24.98 20.50 -50.06
N LEU A 78 -25.37 20.24 -51.32
CA LEU A 78 -25.32 18.91 -51.94
C LEU A 78 -23.89 18.37 -52.00
N ILE A 79 -22.93 19.14 -52.55
CA ILE A 79 -21.50 18.83 -52.56
C ILE A 79 -20.95 18.63 -51.14
N GLY A 80 -21.51 19.33 -50.14
CA GLY A 80 -21.20 19.11 -48.73
C GLY A 80 -21.63 17.72 -48.23
N VAL A 81 -22.85 17.29 -48.57
CA VAL A 81 -23.36 15.94 -48.27
C VAL A 81 -22.55 14.88 -49.03
N ASP A 82 -22.33 15.06 -50.32
CA ASP A 82 -21.55 14.16 -51.17
C ASP A 82 -20.11 14.03 -50.64
N LYS A 83 -19.50 15.12 -50.19
CA LYS A 83 -18.17 15.12 -49.57
C LYS A 83 -18.17 14.39 -48.23
N CYS A 84 -19.22 14.52 -47.42
CA CYS A 84 -19.38 13.72 -46.20
C CYS A 84 -19.54 12.23 -46.50
N GLN A 85 -20.31 11.87 -47.54
CA GLN A 85 -20.44 10.48 -48.00
C GLN A 85 -19.11 9.94 -48.58
N ILE A 86 -18.38 10.72 -49.36
CA ILE A 86 -17.04 10.37 -49.84
C ILE A 86 -16.07 10.19 -48.67
N ASN A 87 -16.20 10.96 -47.58
CA ASN A 87 -15.38 10.77 -46.38
C ASN A 87 -15.75 9.48 -45.61
N THR A 88 -17.03 9.09 -45.52
CA THR A 88 -17.42 7.82 -44.89
C THR A 88 -17.06 6.62 -45.75
N GLU A 89 -17.28 6.68 -47.07
CA GLU A 89 -16.77 5.73 -48.07
C GLU A 89 -15.24 5.59 -47.96
N HIS A 90 -14.50 6.71 -47.87
CA HIS A 90 -13.05 6.68 -47.68
C HIS A 90 -12.66 6.07 -46.33
N GLY A 91 -13.44 6.30 -45.27
CA GLY A 91 -13.25 5.66 -43.96
C GLY A 91 -13.42 4.14 -44.03
N LEU A 92 -14.50 3.66 -44.66
CA LEU A 92 -14.77 2.24 -44.89
C LEU A 92 -13.70 1.60 -45.79
N LEU A 93 -13.30 2.30 -46.86
CA LEU A 93 -12.20 1.90 -47.73
C LEU A 93 -10.86 1.86 -46.96
N LYS A 94 -10.63 2.75 -45.99
CA LYS A 94 -9.44 2.73 -45.13
C LYS A 94 -9.45 1.56 -44.16
N VAL A 95 -10.59 1.24 -43.54
CA VAL A 95 -10.74 0.02 -42.73
C VAL A 95 -10.46 -1.21 -43.60
N SER A 96 -11.13 -1.34 -44.76
CA SER A 96 -10.89 -2.43 -45.71
C SER A 96 -9.43 -2.50 -46.22
N GLN A 97 -8.78 -1.36 -46.45
CA GLN A 97 -7.35 -1.30 -46.80
C GLN A 97 -6.45 -1.76 -45.64
N ASN A 98 -6.80 -1.43 -44.39
CA ASN A 98 -6.08 -1.85 -43.20
C ASN A 98 -6.27 -3.35 -42.96
N ASP A 99 -7.49 -3.86 -43.00
CA ASP A 99 -7.81 -5.29 -42.86
C ASP A 99 -7.11 -6.12 -43.96
N ARG A 100 -7.19 -5.68 -45.22
CA ARG A 100 -6.48 -6.29 -46.35
C ARG A 100 -4.96 -6.23 -46.17
N SER A 101 -4.43 -5.22 -45.47
CA SER A 101 -3.01 -5.11 -45.15
C SER A 101 -2.60 -5.99 -43.96
N PHE A 102 -3.48 -6.13 -42.96
CA PHE A 102 -3.34 -7.05 -41.83
C PHE A 102 -3.38 -8.51 -42.29
N PHE A 103 -4.37 -8.90 -43.10
CA PHE A 103 -4.41 -10.24 -43.70
C PHE A 103 -3.27 -10.48 -44.70
N ARG A 104 -2.81 -9.45 -45.43
CA ARG A 104 -1.58 -9.54 -46.24
C ARG A 104 -0.35 -9.75 -45.36
N GLN A 105 -0.26 -9.08 -44.21
CA GLN A 105 0.83 -9.24 -43.25
C GLN A 105 0.81 -10.65 -42.64
N GLN A 106 -0.34 -11.11 -42.13
CA GLN A 106 -0.52 -12.49 -41.66
C GLN A 106 -0.18 -13.52 -42.74
N LEU A 107 -0.59 -13.31 -44.00
CA LEU A 107 -0.22 -14.19 -45.11
C LEU A 107 1.27 -14.12 -45.44
N SER A 108 1.93 -12.98 -45.22
CA SER A 108 3.37 -12.80 -45.40
C SER A 108 4.18 -13.43 -44.26
N ASP A 109 3.69 -13.34 -43.02
CA ASP A 109 4.27 -14.00 -41.85
C ASP A 109 4.09 -15.52 -41.94
N ALA A 110 2.89 -16.01 -42.29
CA ALA A 110 2.64 -17.43 -42.53
C ALA A 110 3.44 -17.96 -43.73
N LYS A 111 3.67 -17.17 -44.78
CA LYS A 111 4.59 -17.53 -45.88
C LYS A 111 6.06 -17.49 -45.45
N ARG A 112 6.45 -16.59 -44.55
CA ARG A 112 7.80 -16.59 -43.95
C ARG A 112 7.98 -17.85 -43.10
N GLU A 113 7.05 -18.17 -42.21
CA GLU A 113 7.05 -19.37 -41.37
C GLU A 113 7.05 -20.64 -42.22
N HIS A 114 6.18 -20.74 -43.22
CA HIS A 114 6.20 -21.86 -44.17
C HIS A 114 7.54 -21.95 -44.89
N SER A 115 8.10 -20.84 -45.36
CA SER A 115 9.40 -20.85 -46.04
C SER A 115 10.61 -20.98 -45.10
N GLU A 116 10.44 -20.78 -43.78
CA GLU A 116 11.43 -21.08 -42.75
C GLU A 116 11.37 -22.57 -42.35
N LEU A 117 10.18 -23.17 -42.37
CA LEU A 117 9.94 -24.61 -42.25
C LEU A 117 10.42 -25.37 -43.49
N GLU A 118 10.13 -24.91 -44.71
CA GLU A 118 10.72 -25.42 -45.96
C GLU A 118 12.25 -25.34 -45.88
N LYS A 119 12.82 -24.17 -45.54
CA LYS A 119 14.27 -24.06 -45.34
C LYS A 119 14.78 -24.92 -44.18
N HIS A 120 13.97 -25.24 -43.18
CA HIS A 120 14.35 -26.16 -42.11
C HIS A 120 14.35 -27.61 -42.60
N ASP A 121 13.40 -28.00 -43.44
CA ASP A 121 13.37 -29.32 -44.07
C ASP A 121 14.44 -29.45 -45.16
N GLU A 122 14.67 -28.44 -46.01
CA GLU A 122 15.82 -28.37 -46.92
C GLU A 122 17.16 -28.47 -46.17
N ARG A 123 17.25 -27.87 -44.97
CA ARG A 123 18.41 -28.04 -44.09
C ARG A 123 18.46 -29.43 -43.48
N ALA A 124 17.36 -30.02 -43.03
CA ALA A 124 17.31 -31.36 -42.46
C ALA A 124 17.59 -32.44 -43.51
N GLN A 125 16.92 -32.41 -44.66
CA GLN A 125 17.24 -33.19 -45.86
C GLN A 125 18.65 -32.92 -46.36
N GLY A 126 19.12 -31.66 -46.33
CA GLY A 126 20.45 -31.27 -46.78
C GLY A 126 21.55 -31.78 -45.85
N ASP A 127 21.32 -31.76 -44.53
CA ASP A 127 22.19 -32.32 -43.52
C ASP A 127 22.09 -33.85 -43.46
N MET A 128 20.93 -34.44 -43.79
CA MET A 128 20.77 -35.88 -44.02
C MET A 128 21.51 -36.32 -45.29
N LYS A 129 21.40 -35.59 -46.41
CA LYS A 129 22.19 -35.80 -47.63
C LYS A 129 23.69 -35.57 -47.37
N LYS A 130 24.07 -34.64 -46.49
CA LYS A 130 25.47 -34.50 -46.01
C LYS A 130 25.87 -35.62 -45.06
N LEU A 131 24.97 -36.20 -44.25
CA LEU A 131 25.26 -37.31 -43.35
C LEU A 131 25.44 -38.61 -44.13
N THR A 132 24.51 -38.95 -45.03
CA THR A 132 24.67 -40.04 -46.01
C THR A 132 25.91 -39.82 -46.86
N GLY A 133 26.06 -38.63 -47.46
CA GLY A 133 27.25 -38.25 -48.23
C GLY A 133 28.55 -38.17 -47.41
N ASN A 134 28.48 -38.05 -46.08
CA ASN A 134 29.64 -38.16 -45.19
C ASN A 134 29.90 -39.63 -44.83
N VAL A 135 28.89 -40.48 -44.64
CA VAL A 135 29.06 -41.94 -44.49
C VAL A 135 29.68 -42.52 -45.76
N GLU A 136 29.23 -42.08 -46.93
CA GLU A 136 29.85 -42.36 -48.24
C GLU A 136 31.28 -41.83 -48.27
N LYS A 137 31.52 -40.53 -48.00
CA LYS A 137 32.90 -39.96 -47.96
C LYS A 137 33.79 -40.53 -46.86
N TYR A 138 33.26 -41.11 -45.78
CA TYR A 138 34.03 -41.82 -44.78
C TYR A 138 34.35 -43.23 -45.28
N THR A 139 33.42 -43.91 -45.95
CA THR A 139 33.67 -45.18 -46.64
C THR A 139 34.70 -45.01 -47.76
N GLU A 140 34.61 -43.92 -48.54
CA GLU A 140 35.59 -43.53 -49.56
C GLU A 140 36.89 -43.04 -48.96
N ARG A 141 36.89 -42.26 -47.86
CA ARG A 141 38.13 -41.93 -47.13
C ARG A 141 38.78 -43.15 -46.51
N ILE A 142 38.05 -44.20 -46.15
CA ILE A 142 38.63 -45.47 -45.70
C ILE A 142 39.27 -46.23 -46.88
N LYS A 143 38.67 -46.17 -48.08
CA LYS A 143 39.28 -46.68 -49.33
C LYS A 143 40.50 -45.84 -49.76
N TRP A 144 40.40 -44.51 -49.71
CA TRP A 144 41.42 -43.55 -50.14
C TRP A 144 42.54 -43.37 -49.12
N ALA A 145 42.30 -43.53 -47.81
CA ALA A 145 43.37 -43.59 -46.80
C ALA A 145 44.15 -44.91 -46.91
N LYS A 146 43.51 -46.02 -47.29
CA LYS A 146 44.22 -47.25 -47.70
C LYS A 146 45.06 -47.02 -48.96
N GLY A 147 44.52 -46.35 -49.98
CA GLY A 147 45.27 -45.98 -51.20
C GLY A 147 46.42 -45.01 -50.92
N THR A 148 46.19 -43.96 -50.14
CA THR A 148 47.21 -42.95 -49.85
C THR A 148 48.19 -43.35 -48.75
N LEU A 149 47.93 -44.37 -47.95
CA LEU A 149 49.03 -45.06 -47.21
C LEU A 149 50.04 -45.71 -48.17
N ALA A 150 49.63 -46.06 -49.40
CA ALA A 150 50.52 -46.45 -50.48
C ALA A 150 51.13 -45.23 -51.23
N GLU A 151 50.38 -44.14 -51.44
CA GLU A 151 50.89 -42.96 -52.17
C GLU A 151 51.74 -41.99 -51.32
N TRP A 152 51.49 -41.81 -50.02
CA TRP A 152 52.37 -41.02 -49.12
C TRP A 152 53.75 -41.69 -48.96
N LYS A 153 53.81 -43.02 -49.11
CA LYS A 153 55.06 -43.79 -49.25
C LYS A 153 55.86 -43.43 -50.51
N GLN A 154 55.24 -42.75 -51.48
CA GLN A 154 55.79 -42.40 -52.79
C GLN A 154 55.94 -40.88 -53.00
N LEU A 155 55.09 -40.05 -52.38
CA LEU A 155 55.01 -38.59 -52.62
C LEU A 155 55.74 -37.72 -51.58
N MET A 156 56.39 -38.30 -50.57
CA MET A 156 57.29 -37.58 -49.64
C MET A 156 58.63 -37.12 -50.29
N SER A 157 58.68 -37.01 -51.62
CA SER A 157 59.88 -36.76 -52.44
C SER A 157 60.13 -35.27 -52.75
N ASP A 158 59.12 -34.52 -53.17
CA ASP A 158 59.35 -33.30 -53.98
C ASP A 158 59.12 -31.97 -53.24
N GLY A 159 60.19 -31.17 -53.08
CA GLY A 159 60.19 -29.93 -52.29
C GLY A 159 59.42 -28.73 -52.86
N ASP A 160 59.49 -28.45 -54.16
CA ASP A 160 59.03 -27.15 -54.72
C ASP A 160 57.51 -26.92 -54.61
N LYS A 161 56.73 -28.00 -54.54
CA LYS A 161 55.28 -27.95 -54.29
C LYS A 161 54.99 -27.29 -52.92
N ARG A 162 55.91 -27.43 -51.95
CA ARG A 162 55.80 -26.90 -50.57
C ARG A 162 55.78 -25.37 -50.52
N ILE A 163 56.58 -24.67 -51.32
CA ILE A 163 56.73 -23.20 -51.23
C ILE A 163 55.49 -22.50 -51.80
N LYS A 164 54.99 -22.95 -52.96
CA LYS A 164 53.72 -22.46 -53.54
C LYS A 164 52.52 -22.77 -52.63
N LEU A 165 52.55 -23.92 -51.96
CA LEU A 165 51.54 -24.33 -50.98
C LEU A 165 51.52 -23.42 -49.74
N ILE A 166 52.69 -23.05 -49.20
CA ILE A 166 52.81 -22.11 -48.06
C ILE A 166 52.20 -20.74 -48.41
N LEU A 167 52.57 -20.14 -49.56
CA LEU A 167 52.02 -18.84 -49.97
C LEU A 167 50.50 -18.87 -50.20
N LYS A 168 49.97 -20.01 -50.66
CA LYS A 168 48.52 -20.22 -50.75
C LYS A 168 47.88 -20.29 -49.37
N TYR A 169 48.43 -21.08 -48.45
CA TYR A 169 47.91 -21.15 -47.08
C TYR A 169 47.94 -19.80 -46.36
N CYS A 170 49.00 -18.99 -46.48
CA CYS A 170 49.02 -17.66 -45.86
C CYS A 170 47.85 -16.77 -46.29
N LYS A 171 47.44 -16.80 -47.58
CA LYS A 171 46.28 -16.05 -48.08
C LYS A 171 44.94 -16.66 -47.66
N GLU A 172 44.85 -17.97 -47.61
CA GLU A 172 43.68 -18.64 -47.06
C GLU A 172 43.51 -18.35 -45.57
N ASP A 173 44.61 -18.26 -44.81
CA ASP A 173 44.60 -18.06 -43.36
C ASP A 173 44.29 -16.61 -42.97
N THR A 174 44.71 -15.61 -43.75
CA THR A 174 44.21 -14.23 -43.58
C THR A 174 42.71 -14.15 -43.83
N SER A 175 42.21 -14.79 -44.90
CA SER A 175 40.77 -14.81 -45.19
C SER A 175 39.96 -15.58 -44.13
N LYS A 176 40.50 -16.69 -43.60
CA LYS A 176 39.93 -17.41 -42.44
C LYS A 176 39.92 -16.51 -41.19
N ALA A 177 40.97 -15.75 -40.92
CA ALA A 177 41.03 -14.85 -39.77
C ALA A 177 39.96 -13.74 -39.84
N GLU A 178 39.80 -13.10 -41.01
CA GLU A 178 38.75 -12.12 -41.26
C GLU A 178 37.34 -12.73 -41.09
N ALA A 179 37.11 -13.91 -41.66
CA ALA A 179 35.85 -14.63 -41.53
C ALA A 179 35.55 -15.07 -40.08
N LEU A 180 36.59 -15.46 -39.31
CA LEU A 180 36.47 -15.81 -37.90
C LEU A 180 36.19 -14.58 -37.02
N GLU A 181 36.80 -13.43 -37.30
CA GLU A 181 36.54 -12.17 -36.59
C GLU A 181 35.15 -11.59 -36.93
N ALA A 182 34.70 -11.69 -38.18
CA ALA A 182 33.32 -11.39 -38.55
C ALA A 182 32.31 -12.33 -37.84
N LYS A 183 32.61 -13.63 -37.78
CA LYS A 183 31.81 -14.63 -37.06
C LYS A 183 31.82 -14.37 -35.54
N ARG A 184 32.95 -13.93 -34.97
CA ARG A 184 33.08 -13.52 -33.58
C ARG A 184 32.15 -12.36 -33.27
N LYS A 185 32.19 -11.27 -34.05
CA LYS A 185 31.30 -10.11 -33.87
C LYS A 185 29.82 -10.47 -34.00
N GLN A 186 29.47 -11.36 -34.94
CA GLN A 186 28.10 -11.91 -35.02
C GLN A 186 27.71 -12.74 -33.78
N LEU A 187 28.65 -13.48 -33.17
CA LEU A 187 28.41 -14.24 -31.94
C LEU A 187 28.32 -13.33 -30.71
N GLU A 188 29.17 -12.30 -30.60
CA GLU A 188 29.09 -11.28 -29.56
C GLU A 188 27.74 -10.54 -29.59
N ASN A 189 27.27 -10.13 -30.77
CA ASN A 189 25.93 -9.56 -30.94
C ASN A 189 24.80 -10.53 -30.58
N LYS A 190 24.93 -11.82 -30.94
CA LYS A 190 23.96 -12.88 -30.55
C LYS A 190 24.00 -13.20 -29.05
N ILE A 191 25.13 -13.00 -28.38
CA ILE A 191 25.26 -13.12 -26.92
C ILE A 191 24.63 -11.90 -26.24
N ALA A 192 24.83 -10.69 -26.77
CA ALA A 192 24.20 -9.47 -26.28
C ALA A 192 22.67 -9.53 -26.39
N SER A 193 22.11 -9.92 -27.55
CA SER A 193 20.65 -10.04 -27.71
C SER A 193 20.07 -11.16 -26.84
N ARG A 194 20.74 -12.31 -26.72
CA ARG A 194 20.33 -13.37 -25.78
C ARG A 194 20.40 -12.95 -24.31
N ARG A 195 21.37 -12.11 -23.92
CA ARG A 195 21.42 -11.53 -22.58
C ARG A 195 20.27 -10.57 -22.32
N ALA A 196 19.92 -9.71 -23.28
CA ALA A 196 18.77 -8.82 -23.17
C ALA A 196 17.46 -9.61 -23.00
N VAL A 197 17.22 -10.62 -23.85
CA VAL A 197 16.04 -11.50 -23.75
C VAL A 197 16.04 -12.32 -22.46
N LEU A 198 17.19 -12.74 -21.94
CA LEU A 198 17.29 -13.44 -20.66
C LEU A 198 16.93 -12.52 -19.48
N VAL A 199 17.28 -11.23 -19.54
CA VAL A 199 16.89 -10.23 -18.53
C VAL A 199 15.38 -9.97 -18.58
N THR A 200 14.80 -9.72 -19.77
CA THR A 200 13.34 -9.49 -19.86
C THR A 200 12.54 -10.71 -19.40
N LEU A 201 12.93 -11.93 -19.80
CA LEU A 201 12.28 -13.17 -19.32
C LEU A 201 12.47 -13.40 -17.81
N TYR A 202 13.57 -12.95 -17.22
CA TYR A 202 13.79 -13.02 -15.77
C TYR A 202 12.92 -12.00 -15.01
N ASP A 203 12.79 -10.79 -15.53
CA ASP A 203 11.94 -9.75 -14.95
C ASP A 203 10.44 -10.11 -15.10
N GLU A 204 10.04 -10.65 -16.25
CA GLU A 204 8.72 -11.26 -16.48
C GLU A 204 8.45 -12.39 -15.48
N TYR A 205 9.37 -13.37 -15.36
CA TYR A 205 9.29 -14.45 -14.37
C TYR A 205 9.14 -13.88 -12.94
N LYS A 206 9.92 -12.86 -12.57
CA LYS A 206 9.84 -12.24 -11.23
C LYS A 206 8.52 -11.51 -11.00
N SER A 207 7.95 -10.89 -12.03
CA SER A 207 6.61 -10.30 -11.95
C SER A 207 5.53 -11.37 -11.73
N LEU A 208 5.62 -12.50 -12.43
CA LEU A 208 4.71 -13.64 -12.28
C LEU A 208 4.85 -14.30 -10.90
N GLU A 209 6.08 -14.45 -10.38
CA GLU A 209 6.35 -14.96 -9.04
C GLU A 209 5.72 -14.08 -7.95
N GLN A 210 5.81 -12.74 -8.09
CA GLN A 210 5.14 -11.79 -7.18
C GLN A 210 3.61 -11.85 -7.30
N VAL A 211 3.05 -12.01 -8.51
CA VAL A 211 1.61 -12.18 -8.71
C VAL A 211 1.11 -13.50 -8.12
N LEU A 212 1.87 -14.59 -8.25
CA LEU A 212 1.59 -15.87 -7.62
C LEU A 212 1.68 -15.79 -6.09
N GLU A 213 2.66 -15.08 -5.52
CA GLU A 213 2.74 -14.88 -4.08
C GLU A 213 1.55 -14.03 -3.58
N ARG A 214 1.22 -12.93 -4.25
CA ARG A 214 0.11 -12.05 -3.87
C ARG A 214 -1.27 -12.72 -4.01
N THR A 215 -1.49 -13.50 -5.06
CA THR A 215 -2.71 -14.32 -5.18
C THR A 215 -2.75 -15.42 -4.12
N SER A 216 -1.61 -16.05 -3.78
CA SER A 216 -1.50 -16.99 -2.67
C SER A 216 -1.80 -16.34 -1.31
N GLN A 217 -1.42 -15.08 -1.09
CA GLN A 217 -1.80 -14.30 0.09
C GLN A 217 -3.32 -14.05 0.13
N LEU A 218 -3.91 -13.61 -0.99
CA LEU A 218 -5.37 -13.40 -1.12
C LEU A 218 -6.17 -14.71 -0.91
N PHE A 219 -5.71 -15.85 -1.42
CA PHE A 219 -6.33 -17.15 -1.14
C PHE A 219 -6.26 -17.53 0.34
N ARG A 220 -5.15 -17.26 1.04
CA ARG A 220 -5.05 -17.47 2.49
C ARG A 220 -6.03 -16.57 3.25
N GLN A 221 -6.16 -15.31 2.85
CA GLN A 221 -7.11 -14.35 3.43
C GLN A 221 -8.56 -14.81 3.21
N ALA A 222 -8.97 -15.11 1.98
CA ALA A 222 -10.32 -15.58 1.68
C ALA A 222 -10.65 -16.91 2.40
N HIS A 223 -9.67 -17.81 2.58
CA HIS A 223 -9.84 -19.00 3.42
C HIS A 223 -9.97 -18.69 4.91
N TYR A 224 -9.29 -17.66 5.43
CA TYR A 224 -9.46 -17.20 6.80
C TYR A 224 -10.83 -16.57 7.01
N GLU A 225 -11.24 -15.65 6.13
CA GLU A 225 -12.56 -15.00 6.15
C GLU A 225 -13.70 -16.02 6.03
N ARG A 226 -13.60 -16.99 5.11
CA ARG A 226 -14.55 -18.12 5.01
C ARG A 226 -14.61 -18.93 6.32
N ARG A 227 -13.47 -19.24 6.95
CA ARG A 227 -13.46 -19.97 8.23
C ARG A 227 -14.10 -19.16 9.36
N HIS A 228 -13.82 -17.86 9.42
CA HIS A 228 -14.39 -16.96 10.41
C HIS A 228 -15.91 -16.83 10.22
N MET A 229 -16.39 -16.64 8.99
CA MET A 229 -17.82 -16.63 8.65
C MET A 229 -18.52 -17.96 8.96
N VAL A 230 -17.86 -19.10 8.72
CA VAL A 230 -18.39 -20.42 9.12
C VAL A 230 -18.41 -20.58 10.65
N GLN A 231 -17.49 -19.97 11.38
CA GLN A 231 -17.46 -19.99 12.84
C GLN A 231 -18.57 -19.10 13.43
N THR A 232 -18.73 -17.87 12.97
CA THR A 232 -19.82 -16.98 13.42
C THR A 232 -21.19 -17.52 13.02
N TRP A 233 -21.31 -18.19 11.87
CA TRP A 233 -22.53 -18.92 11.49
C TRP A 233 -22.82 -20.11 12.42
N LYS A 234 -21.82 -20.91 12.79
CA LYS A 234 -21.98 -21.97 13.81
C LYS A 234 -22.40 -21.41 15.17
N GLU A 235 -21.87 -20.26 15.57
CA GLU A 235 -22.23 -19.57 16.82
C GLU A 235 -23.67 -19.04 16.76
N ALA A 236 -24.08 -18.44 15.63
CA ALA A 236 -25.47 -18.04 15.40
C ALA A 236 -26.45 -19.24 15.43
N VAL A 237 -26.10 -20.36 14.78
CA VAL A 237 -26.89 -21.61 14.84
C VAL A 237 -26.92 -22.18 16.25
N LYS A 238 -25.81 -22.14 17.00
CA LYS A 238 -25.79 -22.56 18.41
C LYS A 238 -26.72 -21.69 19.26
N HIS A 239 -26.71 -20.37 19.07
CA HIS A 239 -27.62 -19.46 19.77
C HIS A 239 -29.09 -19.65 19.35
N MET A 240 -29.36 -19.97 18.09
CA MET A 240 -30.71 -20.33 17.61
C MET A 240 -31.20 -21.61 18.30
N ASN A 241 -30.39 -22.68 18.31
CA ASN A 241 -30.75 -23.94 18.98
C ASN A 241 -30.89 -23.77 20.51
N GLN A 242 -30.09 -22.90 21.14
CA GLN A 242 -30.24 -22.54 22.55
C GLN A 242 -31.57 -21.81 22.82
N ARG A 243 -31.97 -20.87 21.94
CA ARG A 243 -33.27 -20.20 22.03
C ARG A 243 -34.42 -21.17 21.81
N GLU A 244 -34.32 -22.08 20.85
CA GLU A 244 -35.36 -23.08 20.59
C GLU A 244 -35.49 -24.10 21.75
N ALA A 245 -34.38 -24.48 22.39
CA ALA A 245 -34.42 -25.28 23.61
C ALA A 245 -35.04 -24.50 24.79
N GLY A 246 -34.79 -23.20 24.89
CA GLY A 246 -35.45 -22.32 25.86
C GLY A 246 -36.95 -22.18 25.62
N ILE A 247 -37.36 -21.97 24.36
CA ILE A 247 -38.78 -21.97 23.94
C ILE A 247 -39.44 -23.29 24.33
N LYS A 248 -38.80 -24.43 24.06
CA LYS A 248 -39.29 -25.77 24.44
C LYS A 248 -39.30 -26.07 25.95
N SER A 249 -38.63 -25.25 26.76
CA SER A 249 -38.80 -25.24 28.22
C SER A 249 -40.06 -24.45 28.59
N VAL A 250 -40.16 -23.21 28.09
CA VAL A 250 -41.30 -22.31 28.33
C VAL A 250 -42.63 -22.88 27.81
N GLU A 251 -42.62 -23.61 26.69
CA GLU A 251 -43.79 -24.35 26.17
C GLU A 251 -44.25 -25.41 27.19
N LYS A 252 -43.34 -26.19 27.75
CA LYS A 252 -43.66 -27.19 28.80
C LYS A 252 -44.10 -26.54 30.11
N GLU A 253 -43.50 -25.41 30.48
CA GLU A 253 -43.90 -24.63 31.66
C GLU A 253 -45.33 -24.10 31.47
N ILE A 254 -45.67 -23.59 30.27
CA ILE A 254 -47.03 -23.19 29.89
C ILE A 254 -48.00 -24.37 29.90
N ASP A 255 -47.62 -25.53 29.36
CA ASP A 255 -48.50 -26.71 29.35
C ASP A 255 -48.72 -27.26 30.77
N SER A 256 -47.70 -27.31 31.62
CA SER A 256 -47.87 -27.66 33.04
C SER A 256 -48.74 -26.64 33.80
N ALA A 257 -48.66 -25.36 33.44
CA ALA A 257 -49.52 -24.32 34.00
C ALA A 257 -50.98 -24.45 33.51
N ARG A 258 -51.20 -24.94 32.28
CA ARG A 258 -52.54 -25.31 31.78
C ARG A 258 -53.10 -26.51 32.53
N GLU A 259 -52.33 -27.59 32.69
CA GLU A 259 -52.73 -28.77 33.49
C GLU A 259 -53.12 -28.37 34.92
N ILE A 260 -52.31 -27.53 35.58
CA ILE A 260 -52.62 -26.99 36.92
C ILE A 260 -53.89 -26.11 36.90
N THR A 261 -54.10 -25.31 35.85
CA THR A 261 -55.30 -24.46 35.71
C THR A 261 -56.56 -25.30 35.50
N GLU A 262 -56.51 -26.34 34.67
CA GLU A 262 -57.61 -27.28 34.44
C GLU A 262 -57.94 -28.07 35.71
N MET A 263 -56.92 -28.55 36.45
CA MET A 263 -57.11 -29.17 37.77
C MET A 263 -57.80 -28.22 38.75
N LEU A 264 -57.31 -26.98 38.91
CA LEU A 264 -57.92 -25.97 39.78
C LEU A 264 -59.33 -25.56 39.33
N GLN A 265 -59.62 -25.60 38.02
CA GLN A 265 -60.95 -25.34 37.49
C GLN A 265 -61.92 -26.49 37.78
N CYS A 266 -61.48 -27.74 37.72
CA CYS A 266 -62.24 -28.91 38.15
C CYS A 266 -62.51 -28.89 39.66
N ASP A 267 -61.49 -28.58 40.49
CA ASP A 267 -61.64 -28.42 41.94
C ASP A 267 -62.63 -27.28 42.28
N LEU A 268 -62.57 -26.16 41.55
CA LEU A 268 -63.51 -25.05 41.71
C LEU A 268 -64.94 -25.44 41.30
N GLN A 269 -65.11 -26.19 40.21
CA GLN A 269 -66.42 -26.72 39.81
C GLN A 269 -66.99 -27.65 40.87
N ALA A 270 -66.19 -28.60 41.39
CA ALA A 270 -66.60 -29.49 42.47
C ALA A 270 -66.97 -28.73 43.77
N GLN A 271 -66.25 -27.65 44.10
CA GLN A 271 -66.61 -26.78 45.23
C GLN A 271 -67.89 -25.97 44.99
N VAL A 272 -68.15 -25.51 43.75
CA VAL A 272 -69.40 -24.84 43.38
C VAL A 272 -70.58 -25.81 43.45
N GLU A 273 -70.46 -27.01 42.88
CA GLU A 273 -71.50 -28.05 42.95
C GLU A 273 -71.79 -28.46 44.40
N PHE A 274 -70.74 -28.62 45.23
CA PHE A 274 -70.89 -28.88 46.66
C PHE A 274 -71.59 -27.72 47.39
N LEU A 275 -71.22 -26.47 47.09
CA LEU A 275 -71.82 -25.28 47.70
C LEU A 275 -73.29 -25.12 47.29
N GLU A 276 -73.65 -25.34 46.03
CA GLU A 276 -75.05 -25.40 45.60
C GLU A 276 -75.81 -26.52 46.33
N GLN A 277 -75.19 -27.70 46.50
CA GLN A 277 -75.82 -28.81 47.21
C GLN A 277 -76.02 -28.52 48.71
N GLN A 278 -75.10 -27.80 49.35
CA GLN A 278 -75.31 -27.33 50.73
C GLN A 278 -76.34 -26.20 50.80
N GLN A 279 -76.47 -25.34 49.79
CA GLN A 279 -77.55 -24.34 49.71
C GLN A 279 -78.92 -25.02 49.57
N ARG A 280 -79.05 -26.05 48.71
CA ARG A 280 -80.28 -26.86 48.58
C ARG A 280 -80.64 -27.55 49.91
N ASN A 281 -79.66 -28.23 50.53
CA ASN A 281 -79.82 -28.89 51.82
C ASN A 281 -80.25 -27.91 52.93
N ASN A 282 -79.59 -26.75 53.04
CA ASN A 282 -79.97 -25.71 53.98
C ASN A 282 -81.39 -25.20 53.72
N HIS A 283 -81.81 -25.02 52.46
CA HIS A 283 -83.16 -24.61 52.12
C HIS A 283 -84.22 -25.67 52.47
N GLU A 284 -83.93 -26.96 52.26
CA GLU A 284 -84.78 -28.06 52.71
C GLU A 284 -84.90 -28.08 54.26
N ILE A 285 -83.80 -27.80 54.96
CA ILE A 285 -83.78 -27.68 56.43
C ILE A 285 -84.58 -26.44 56.89
N GLU A 286 -84.47 -25.30 56.22
CA GLU A 286 -85.26 -24.09 56.50
C GLU A 286 -86.76 -24.34 56.31
N LEU A 287 -87.16 -24.97 55.21
CA LEU A 287 -88.54 -25.40 54.97
C LEU A 287 -89.01 -26.36 56.06
N ARG A 288 -88.16 -27.31 56.48
CA ARG A 288 -88.50 -28.25 57.54
C ARG A 288 -88.61 -27.59 58.92
N ILE A 289 -87.82 -26.55 59.18
CA ILE A 289 -87.93 -25.71 60.37
C ILE A 289 -89.22 -24.87 60.32
N ALA A 290 -89.64 -24.39 59.15
CA ALA A 290 -90.92 -23.70 58.98
C ALA A 290 -92.12 -24.63 59.28
N ASP A 291 -92.14 -25.85 58.72
CA ASP A 291 -93.12 -26.90 59.05
C ASP A 291 -93.20 -27.14 60.56
N LEU A 292 -92.05 -27.37 61.20
CA LEU A 292 -91.96 -27.65 62.64
C LEU A 292 -92.40 -26.46 63.49
N ASN A 293 -92.11 -25.23 63.08
CA ASN A 293 -92.60 -24.03 63.76
C ASN A 293 -94.13 -23.89 63.64
N VAL A 294 -94.73 -24.30 62.51
CA VAL A 294 -96.19 -24.35 62.33
C VAL A 294 -96.80 -25.42 63.25
N GLU A 295 -96.23 -26.63 63.33
CA GLU A 295 -96.66 -27.67 64.27
C GLU A 295 -96.52 -27.24 65.74
N VAL A 296 -95.37 -26.67 66.14
CA VAL A 296 -95.16 -26.13 67.49
C VAL A 296 -96.17 -25.02 67.82
N SER A 297 -96.55 -24.20 66.85
CA SER A 297 -97.57 -23.16 67.03
C SER A 297 -98.98 -23.74 67.20
N LYS A 298 -99.36 -24.79 66.44
CA LYS A 298 -100.60 -25.55 66.66
C LYS A 298 -100.62 -26.17 68.06
N LEU A 299 -99.52 -26.79 68.49
CA LEU A 299 -99.39 -27.44 69.80
C LEU A 299 -99.45 -26.42 70.96
N ARG A 300 -98.82 -25.25 70.82
CA ARG A 300 -98.94 -24.14 71.79
C ARG A 300 -100.39 -23.67 71.93
N ASN A 301 -101.07 -23.41 70.81
CA ASN A 301 -102.48 -23.00 70.82
C ASN A 301 -103.39 -24.07 71.44
N ARG A 302 -103.10 -25.35 71.18
CA ARG A 302 -103.80 -26.50 71.78
C ARG A 302 -103.58 -26.59 73.30
N LEU A 303 -102.36 -26.29 73.77
CA LEU A 303 -102.01 -26.25 75.20
C LEU A 303 -102.77 -25.13 75.92
N THR A 304 -102.78 -23.92 75.38
CA THR A 304 -103.51 -22.77 75.95
C THR A 304 -105.01 -23.08 76.08
N ALA A 305 -105.64 -23.59 75.02
CA ALA A 305 -107.06 -23.95 75.06
C ALA A 305 -107.39 -25.05 76.09
N LEU A 306 -106.46 -26.00 76.36
CA LEU A 306 -106.60 -26.96 77.45
C LEU A 306 -106.47 -26.30 78.83
N ASN A 307 -105.48 -25.43 79.02
CA ASN A 307 -105.28 -24.70 80.27
C ASN A 307 -106.53 -23.89 80.67
N ASP A 308 -107.11 -23.18 79.72
CA ASP A 308 -108.28 -22.32 79.97
C ASP A 308 -109.52 -23.17 80.35
N SER A 309 -109.66 -24.35 79.72
CA SER A 309 -110.68 -25.34 80.10
C SER A 309 -110.48 -25.89 81.52
N VAL A 310 -109.24 -26.14 81.93
CA VAL A 310 -108.89 -26.58 83.30
C VAL A 310 -109.19 -25.48 84.33
N GLN A 311 -108.92 -24.21 84.02
CA GLN A 311 -109.26 -23.09 84.91
C GLN A 311 -110.78 -22.96 85.11
N LEU A 312 -111.57 -23.07 84.04
CA LEU A 312 -113.05 -23.09 84.14
C LEU A 312 -113.56 -24.21 85.05
N LYS A 313 -113.05 -25.44 84.90
CA LYS A 313 -113.45 -26.57 85.76
C LYS A 313 -112.97 -26.45 87.21
N THR A 314 -111.83 -25.80 87.44
CA THR A 314 -111.36 -25.49 88.79
C THR A 314 -112.30 -24.50 89.50
N ASN A 315 -112.85 -23.52 88.78
CA ASN A 315 -113.82 -22.56 89.32
C ASN A 315 -115.17 -23.23 89.67
N GLU A 316 -115.70 -24.10 88.80
CA GLU A 316 -116.91 -24.90 89.07
C GLU A 316 -116.77 -25.73 90.36
N TYR A 317 -115.62 -26.40 90.55
CA TYR A 317 -115.33 -27.19 91.75
C TYR A 317 -115.30 -26.36 93.04
N GLN A 318 -114.74 -25.14 93.00
CA GLN A 318 -114.70 -24.29 94.20
C GLN A 318 -116.10 -23.82 94.65
N ILE A 319 -117.04 -23.64 93.71
CA ILE A 319 -118.42 -23.24 94.01
C ILE A 319 -119.17 -24.40 94.68
N THR A 320 -119.11 -25.60 94.10
CA THR A 320 -119.81 -26.77 94.66
C THR A 320 -119.27 -27.17 96.04
N ARG A 321 -117.95 -27.12 96.24
CA ARG A 321 -117.30 -27.35 97.55
C ARG A 321 -117.83 -26.42 98.64
N LYS A 322 -118.04 -25.13 98.35
CA LYS A 322 -118.60 -24.16 99.31
C LYS A 322 -120.05 -24.49 99.69
N GLY A 323 -120.85 -24.99 98.75
CA GLY A 323 -122.23 -25.46 99.01
C GLY A 323 -122.29 -26.63 100.00
N VAL A 324 -121.44 -27.65 99.79
CA VAL A 324 -121.39 -28.85 100.64
C VAL A 324 -120.98 -28.52 102.08
N GLN A 325 -120.03 -27.60 102.27
CA GLN A 325 -119.57 -27.19 103.61
C GLN A 325 -120.71 -26.62 104.48
N ASN A 326 -121.59 -25.80 103.88
CA ASN A 326 -122.71 -25.18 104.60
C ASN A 326 -123.80 -26.20 105.00
N LEU A 327 -124.06 -27.21 104.17
CA LEU A 327 -124.95 -28.33 104.50
C LEU A 327 -124.41 -29.19 105.66
N SER A 328 -123.11 -29.48 105.65
CA SER A 328 -122.44 -30.23 106.74
C SER A 328 -122.60 -29.54 108.10
N ASN A 329 -122.36 -28.22 108.15
CA ASN A 329 -122.52 -27.43 109.38
C ASN A 329 -123.97 -27.44 109.90
N LYS A 330 -124.97 -27.40 109.00
CA LYS A 330 -126.39 -27.49 109.36
C LYS A 330 -126.73 -28.85 109.99
N LEU A 331 -126.22 -29.94 109.40
CA LEU A 331 -126.42 -31.32 109.87
C LEU A 331 -125.81 -31.57 111.26
N SER A 332 -124.62 -31.01 111.52
CA SER A 332 -123.96 -31.06 112.82
C SER A 332 -124.81 -30.45 113.95
N SER A 333 -125.40 -29.27 113.70
CA SER A 333 -126.26 -28.59 114.68
C SER A 333 -127.54 -29.38 115.04
N MET A 334 -128.05 -30.20 114.11
CA MET A 334 -129.19 -31.08 114.38
C MET A 334 -128.79 -32.32 115.18
N ARG A 335 -127.64 -32.94 114.85
CA ARG A 335 -127.12 -34.12 115.57
C ARG A 335 -126.85 -33.84 117.05
N ASN A 336 -126.28 -32.68 117.39
CA ASN A 336 -126.02 -32.33 118.80
C ASN A 336 -127.29 -32.12 119.62
N ARG A 337 -128.39 -31.60 119.04
CA ARG A 337 -129.68 -31.52 119.75
C ARG A 337 -130.25 -32.91 120.04
N ASN A 338 -130.23 -33.80 119.05
CA ASN A 338 -130.78 -35.14 119.19
C ASN A 338 -130.00 -35.98 120.22
N ARG A 339 -128.67 -35.81 120.28
CA ARG A 339 -127.81 -36.46 121.28
C ARG A 339 -128.13 -36.04 122.72
N HIS A 340 -128.62 -34.81 122.94
CA HIS A 340 -128.90 -34.29 124.28
C HIS A 340 -130.23 -34.84 124.85
N ALA A 341 -131.25 -35.00 124.00
CA ALA A 341 -132.52 -35.61 124.41
C ALA A 341 -132.33 -37.08 124.85
N LEU A 342 -131.55 -37.86 124.09
CA LEU A 342 -131.22 -39.26 124.43
C LEU A 342 -130.50 -39.39 125.78
N THR A 343 -129.67 -38.42 126.18
CA THR A 343 -129.03 -38.45 127.50
C THR A 343 -130.00 -38.20 128.65
N GLU A 344 -131.03 -37.36 128.47
CA GLU A 344 -132.05 -37.13 129.52
C GLU A 344 -132.99 -38.33 129.72
N GLU A 345 -133.21 -39.12 128.66
CA GLU A 345 -133.97 -40.38 128.69
C GLU A 345 -133.23 -41.47 129.49
N GLU A 346 -131.96 -41.71 129.16
CA GLU A 346 -131.11 -42.67 129.89
C GLU A 346 -130.96 -42.34 131.40
N GLU A 347 -130.88 -41.05 131.76
CA GLU A 347 -130.71 -40.64 133.17
C GLU A 347 -131.95 -40.95 134.02
N LYS A 348 -133.14 -41.01 133.40
CA LYS A 348 -134.41 -41.33 134.08
C LYS A 348 -134.55 -42.82 134.38
N GLU A 349 -134.19 -43.69 133.44
CA GLU A 349 -134.25 -45.15 133.66
C GLU A 349 -133.28 -45.61 134.74
N LYS A 350 -132.05 -45.06 134.76
CA LYS A 350 -131.01 -45.38 135.75
C LYS A 350 -131.45 -45.07 137.18
N GLN A 351 -132.23 -44.00 137.40
CA GLN A 351 -132.74 -43.62 138.72
C GLN A 351 -133.81 -44.59 139.27
N ILE A 352 -134.55 -45.31 138.42
CA ILE A 352 -135.54 -46.29 138.88
C ILE A 352 -134.86 -47.60 139.27
N HIS A 353 -133.87 -48.06 138.49
CA HIS A 353 -133.12 -49.28 138.81
C HIS A 353 -132.23 -49.15 140.07
N ALA A 354 -131.65 -47.98 140.34
CA ALA A 354 -130.82 -47.76 141.53
C ALA A 354 -131.60 -48.01 142.84
N ASN A 355 -132.80 -47.45 142.96
CA ASN A 355 -133.64 -47.52 144.17
C ASN A 355 -134.13 -48.93 144.52
N LEU A 356 -134.09 -49.88 143.58
CA LEU A 356 -134.44 -51.28 143.83
C LEU A 356 -133.21 -52.13 144.23
N SER A 357 -132.02 -51.79 143.74
CA SER A 357 -130.79 -52.57 143.97
C SER A 357 -130.15 -52.33 145.36
N GLU A 358 -130.29 -51.13 145.93
CA GLU A 358 -129.68 -50.81 147.23
C GLU A 358 -130.30 -51.56 148.42
N LEU A 359 -131.53 -52.08 148.29
CA LEU A 359 -132.20 -52.85 149.35
C LEU A 359 -131.72 -54.31 149.45
N GLU A 360 -131.26 -54.92 148.34
CA GLU A 360 -130.80 -56.31 148.37
C GLU A 360 -129.30 -56.41 148.74
N LEU A 361 -128.45 -55.54 148.20
CA LEU A 361 -126.99 -55.58 148.45
C LEU A 361 -126.54 -55.03 149.82
N LEU A 362 -127.47 -54.68 150.71
CA LEU A 362 -127.20 -54.56 152.15
C LEU A 362 -127.26 -55.90 152.89
N ARG A 363 -127.82 -56.95 152.28
CA ARG A 363 -127.88 -58.31 152.84
C ARG A 363 -126.57 -59.08 152.73
N ASP A 364 -125.85 -58.90 151.63
CA ASP A 364 -124.65 -59.69 151.29
C ASP A 364 -123.33 -59.03 151.72
N LYS A 365 -123.38 -57.89 152.44
CA LYS A 365 -122.18 -57.17 152.92
C LYS A 365 -121.45 -57.84 154.10
N LEU A 366 -121.87 -59.03 154.53
CA LEU A 366 -121.41 -59.64 155.78
C LEU A 366 -120.38 -60.78 155.57
N ASP A 367 -120.40 -61.49 154.43
CA ASP A 367 -119.53 -62.63 154.20
C ASP A 367 -118.25 -62.29 153.40
N ASN A 368 -117.18 -62.00 154.15
CA ASN A 368 -115.78 -62.23 153.78
C ASN A 368 -115.06 -61.24 152.84
N PHE A 369 -114.97 -59.97 153.27
CA PHE A 369 -113.70 -59.26 153.13
C PHE A 369 -112.65 -59.89 154.08
N ARG A 370 -111.60 -60.58 153.56
CA ARG A 370 -110.18 -60.59 154.06
C ARG A 370 -109.32 -61.77 153.55
N SER A 371 -108.30 -61.49 152.72
CA SER A 371 -106.91 -62.06 152.80
C SER A 371 -106.03 -61.59 151.60
N LYS A 372 -104.74 -61.97 151.57
CA LYS A 372 -103.66 -61.51 150.64
C LYS A 372 -102.61 -62.63 150.40
N SER A 373 -101.54 -62.32 149.65
CA SER A 373 -100.20 -62.97 149.58
C SER A 373 -100.03 -64.21 148.68
N LEU A 374 -98.86 -64.51 148.07
CA LEU A 374 -97.60 -63.73 147.78
C LEU A 374 -96.71 -64.52 146.78
N CYS A 375 -95.80 -63.86 146.05
CA CYS A 375 -94.37 -64.26 145.95
C CYS A 375 -93.51 -63.09 145.39
N ALA A 376 -92.17 -63.14 145.48
CA ALA A 376 -91.26 -62.07 145.00
C ALA A 376 -89.82 -62.55 144.72
N GLN A 377 -89.26 -62.24 143.54
CA GLN A 377 -87.84 -62.52 143.20
C GLN A 377 -87.29 -61.60 142.07
N ASP A 378 -87.40 -60.27 142.18
CA ASP A 378 -86.88 -59.37 141.13
C ASP A 378 -86.31 -58.05 141.68
N ARG A 379 -85.17 -58.12 142.38
CA ARG A 379 -84.46 -56.96 142.96
C ARG A 379 -82.95 -56.95 142.65
N LEU A 380 -82.52 -57.73 141.66
CA LEU A 380 -81.11 -57.95 141.32
C LEU A 380 -80.70 -57.37 139.95
N ARG A 381 -81.67 -56.90 139.15
CA ARG A 381 -81.44 -56.49 137.75
C ARG A 381 -80.85 -55.08 137.54
N GLN A 382 -80.83 -54.23 138.56
CA GLN A 382 -80.54 -52.79 138.42
C GLN A 382 -79.12 -52.34 138.84
N LEU A 383 -78.21 -53.28 139.17
CA LEU A 383 -76.82 -52.95 139.56
C LEU A 383 -75.77 -53.25 138.48
N ASN A 384 -76.04 -54.12 137.50
CA ASN A 384 -75.08 -54.44 136.45
C ASN A 384 -74.92 -53.34 135.39
N GLU A 385 -75.98 -52.58 135.09
CA GLU A 385 -76.03 -51.66 133.94
C GLU A 385 -75.09 -50.44 134.07
N ILE A 386 -74.58 -50.15 135.28
CA ILE A 386 -73.73 -48.97 135.54
C ILE A 386 -72.24 -49.28 135.36
N VAL A 387 -71.77 -50.48 135.75
CA VAL A 387 -70.34 -50.85 135.68
C VAL A 387 -69.87 -51.03 134.23
N GLU A 388 -70.75 -51.48 133.35
CA GLU A 388 -70.48 -51.66 131.93
C GLU A 388 -70.20 -50.37 131.14
N ALA A 389 -70.44 -49.18 131.73
CA ALA A 389 -70.25 -47.90 131.04
C ALA A 389 -68.79 -47.40 131.10
N GLU A 390 -68.19 -47.34 132.29
CA GLU A 390 -66.90 -46.68 132.49
C GLU A 390 -65.72 -47.49 131.90
N GLU A 391 -65.77 -48.83 131.98
CA GLU A 391 -64.73 -49.69 131.40
C GLU A 391 -64.58 -49.55 129.88
N LYS A 392 -65.62 -49.08 129.17
CA LYS A 392 -65.57 -48.88 127.72
C LYS A 392 -64.80 -47.62 127.33
N GLN A 393 -64.64 -46.64 128.23
CA GLN A 393 -64.13 -45.32 127.90
C GLN A 393 -62.62 -45.17 128.11
N ILE A 394 -62.03 -45.87 129.09
CA ILE A 394 -60.57 -45.92 129.30
C ILE A 394 -59.89 -46.64 128.13
N ARG A 395 -60.40 -47.82 127.76
CA ARG A 395 -59.86 -48.67 126.67
C ARG A 395 -59.74 -47.92 125.33
N ALA A 396 -60.63 -46.96 125.07
CA ALA A 396 -60.66 -46.19 123.81
C ALA A 396 -59.49 -45.20 123.66
N MET A 397 -58.90 -44.73 124.76
CA MET A 397 -57.80 -43.75 124.72
C MET A 397 -56.43 -44.42 124.52
N GLU A 398 -56.21 -45.57 125.17
CA GLU A 398 -54.97 -46.35 125.01
C GLU A 398 -54.85 -46.94 123.60
N THR A 399 -55.98 -47.40 123.02
CA THR A 399 -55.98 -47.89 121.63
C THR A 399 -55.52 -46.85 120.62
N GLU A 400 -55.73 -45.55 120.86
CA GLU A 400 -55.49 -44.50 119.88
C GLU A 400 -54.02 -44.02 119.85
N THR A 401 -53.33 -44.04 121.01
CA THR A 401 -51.90 -43.74 121.09
C THR A 401 -51.03 -44.92 120.59
N GLU A 402 -51.46 -46.16 120.85
CA GLU A 402 -50.90 -47.34 120.18
C GLU A 402 -51.15 -47.30 118.67
N ARG A 403 -52.38 -46.93 118.22
CA ARG A 403 -52.73 -46.89 116.79
C ARG A 403 -51.78 -45.99 116.00
N LEU A 404 -51.43 -44.81 116.51
CA LEU A 404 -50.58 -43.81 115.84
C LEU A 404 -49.09 -44.14 115.92
N SER A 405 -48.58 -44.55 117.08
CA SER A 405 -47.17 -44.94 117.24
C SER A 405 -46.84 -46.18 116.38
N ALA A 406 -47.69 -47.20 116.45
CA ALA A 406 -47.57 -48.36 115.58
C ALA A 406 -47.86 -48.03 114.11
N ALA A 407 -48.61 -46.97 113.77
CA ALA A 407 -48.78 -46.53 112.38
C ALA A 407 -47.50 -45.97 111.78
N MET A 408 -46.73 -45.17 112.52
CA MET A 408 -45.45 -44.66 112.04
C MET A 408 -44.41 -45.79 111.88
N TYR A 409 -44.33 -46.71 112.85
CA TYR A 409 -43.46 -47.89 112.73
C TYR A 409 -43.91 -48.81 111.58
N ARG A 410 -45.21 -49.04 111.40
CA ARG A 410 -45.77 -49.77 110.25
C ARG A 410 -45.41 -49.08 108.92
N ALA A 411 -45.46 -47.75 108.82
CA ALA A 411 -45.05 -47.03 107.61
C ALA A 411 -43.54 -47.17 107.33
N GLN A 412 -42.69 -47.12 108.36
CA GLN A 412 -41.25 -47.33 108.23
C GLN A 412 -40.92 -48.77 107.81
N GLN A 413 -41.59 -49.76 108.40
CA GLN A 413 -41.52 -51.17 107.98
C GLN A 413 -42.05 -51.36 106.57
N GLN A 414 -43.18 -50.74 106.19
CA GLN A 414 -43.74 -50.79 104.84
C GLN A 414 -42.78 -50.22 103.79
N LEU A 415 -42.03 -49.16 104.09
CA LEU A 415 -41.03 -48.63 103.16
C LEU A 415 -39.83 -49.58 102.99
N PHE A 416 -39.46 -50.34 104.03
CA PHE A 416 -38.43 -51.37 103.94
C PHE A 416 -38.96 -52.61 103.20
N ALA A 417 -40.14 -53.09 103.57
CA ALA A 417 -40.86 -54.19 102.93
C ALA A 417 -41.06 -53.90 101.44
N MET A 418 -41.51 -52.72 101.04
CA MET A 418 -41.62 -52.31 99.62
C MET A 418 -40.29 -52.34 98.86
N LYS A 419 -39.14 -52.15 99.54
CA LYS A 419 -37.80 -52.27 98.94
C LYS A 419 -37.27 -53.71 98.93
N GLU A 420 -37.80 -54.57 99.79
CA GLU A 420 -37.56 -56.02 99.76
C GLU A 420 -38.47 -56.68 98.71
N GLU A 421 -39.74 -56.26 98.62
CA GLU A 421 -40.69 -56.55 97.56
C GLU A 421 -40.16 -56.07 96.20
N ASP A 422 -39.60 -54.88 96.04
CA ASP A 422 -38.96 -54.48 94.77
C ASP A 422 -37.83 -55.45 94.32
N LYS A 423 -37.07 -56.02 95.27
CA LYS A 423 -36.05 -57.05 94.98
C LYS A 423 -36.67 -58.42 94.70
N LEU A 424 -37.66 -58.82 95.50
CA LEU A 424 -38.40 -60.08 95.32
C LEU A 424 -39.15 -60.07 94.00
N LEU A 425 -39.83 -58.97 93.65
CA LEU A 425 -40.47 -58.72 92.37
C LEU A 425 -39.47 -58.69 91.21
N LYS A 426 -38.22 -58.26 91.39
CA LYS A 426 -37.18 -58.40 90.35
C LYS A 426 -36.72 -59.85 90.17
N VAL A 427 -36.60 -60.61 91.26
CA VAL A 427 -36.34 -62.05 91.22
C VAL A 427 -37.56 -62.82 90.66
N GLU A 428 -38.78 -62.36 90.94
CA GLU A 428 -40.03 -62.92 90.46
C GLU A 428 -40.30 -62.55 89.00
N VAL A 429 -39.95 -61.34 88.54
CA VAL A 429 -39.90 -60.99 87.12
C VAL A 429 -38.90 -61.91 86.41
N HIS A 430 -37.69 -62.10 86.94
CA HIS A 430 -36.75 -63.02 86.32
C HIS A 430 -37.21 -64.50 86.36
N SER A 431 -37.90 -64.90 87.43
CA SER A 431 -38.52 -66.23 87.60
C SER A 431 -39.72 -66.43 86.67
N THR A 432 -40.52 -65.40 86.42
CA THR A 432 -41.69 -65.41 85.52
C THR A 432 -41.31 -65.12 84.06
N GLU A 433 -40.15 -64.53 83.78
CA GLU A 433 -39.49 -64.53 82.46
C GLU A 433 -38.96 -65.92 82.14
N SER A 434 -38.28 -66.56 83.09
CA SER A 434 -37.86 -67.97 83.00
C SER A 434 -39.06 -68.92 82.94
N GLY A 435 -40.12 -68.59 83.67
CA GLY A 435 -41.41 -69.26 83.66
C GLY A 435 -42.14 -69.06 82.34
N LYS A 436 -42.10 -67.86 81.76
CA LYS A 436 -42.59 -67.53 80.42
C LYS A 436 -41.80 -68.26 79.35
N ALA A 437 -40.49 -68.41 79.47
CA ALA A 437 -39.69 -69.22 78.56
C ALA A 437 -40.09 -70.72 78.64
N LYS A 438 -40.30 -71.25 79.85
CA LYS A 438 -40.85 -72.61 80.06
C LYS A 438 -42.28 -72.75 79.55
N ILE A 439 -43.12 -71.73 79.71
CA ILE A 439 -44.51 -71.68 79.22
C ILE A 439 -44.53 -71.54 77.69
N VAL A 440 -43.59 -70.81 77.07
CA VAL A 440 -43.44 -70.77 75.60
C VAL A 440 -42.99 -72.12 75.07
N ALA A 441 -41.99 -72.77 75.68
CA ALA A 441 -41.62 -74.14 75.32
C ALA A 441 -42.75 -75.16 75.58
N ALA A 442 -43.56 -74.95 76.63
CA ALA A 442 -44.76 -75.73 76.89
C ALA A 442 -45.91 -75.41 75.92
N ILE A 443 -46.01 -74.18 75.41
CA ILE A 443 -46.94 -73.78 74.34
C ILE A 443 -46.48 -74.42 73.05
N GLU A 444 -45.20 -74.39 72.67
CA GLU A 444 -44.69 -75.12 71.50
C GLU A 444 -44.96 -76.63 71.59
N ASN A 445 -44.83 -77.22 72.78
CA ASN A 445 -45.16 -78.63 73.00
C ASN A 445 -46.67 -78.88 73.04
N MET A 446 -47.47 -77.98 73.60
CA MET A 446 -48.93 -78.01 73.52
C MET A 446 -49.43 -77.74 72.10
N GLU A 447 -48.70 -77.02 71.26
CA GLU A 447 -48.98 -76.86 69.84
C GLU A 447 -48.54 -78.09 69.05
N LYS A 448 -47.47 -78.79 69.44
CA LYS A 448 -47.13 -80.13 68.90
C LYS A 448 -48.21 -81.14 69.29
N GLU A 449 -48.73 -81.06 70.51
CA GLU A 449 -49.85 -81.87 70.98
C GLU A 449 -51.20 -81.43 70.38
N ILE A 450 -51.44 -80.14 70.11
CA ILE A 450 -52.62 -79.64 69.37
C ILE A 450 -52.50 -79.97 67.87
N ARG A 451 -51.29 -80.06 67.31
CA ARG A 451 -51.06 -80.67 66.00
C ARG A 451 -51.43 -82.15 66.04
N ARG A 452 -50.87 -82.93 66.98
CA ARG A 452 -51.21 -84.35 67.17
C ARG A 452 -52.70 -84.58 67.48
N GLN A 453 -53.34 -83.70 68.24
CA GLN A 453 -54.78 -83.74 68.54
C GLN A 453 -55.62 -83.20 67.40
N ARG A 454 -55.10 -82.36 66.50
CA ARG A 454 -55.72 -82.06 65.20
C ARG A 454 -55.56 -83.22 64.22
N ASP A 455 -54.48 -83.97 64.26
CA ASP A 455 -54.30 -85.18 63.45
C ASP A 455 -55.23 -86.31 63.96
N ILE A 456 -55.36 -86.44 65.29
CA ILE A 456 -56.34 -87.33 65.93
C ILE A 456 -57.77 -86.84 65.71
N SER A 457 -58.04 -85.53 65.84
CA SER A 457 -59.34 -84.94 65.50
C SER A 457 -59.64 -85.26 64.06
N TYR A 458 -58.79 -84.89 63.10
CA TYR A 458 -58.97 -85.16 61.68
C TYR A 458 -59.18 -86.64 61.34
N ASN A 459 -58.55 -87.57 62.09
CA ASN A 459 -58.82 -89.00 61.99
C ASN A 459 -60.20 -89.37 62.56
N VAL A 460 -60.54 -88.87 63.75
CA VAL A 460 -61.86 -89.01 64.40
C VAL A 460 -62.96 -88.34 63.57
N ASP A 461 -62.69 -87.22 62.90
CA ASP A 461 -63.56 -86.44 62.02
C ASP A 461 -63.71 -87.16 60.68
N CYS A 462 -62.66 -87.81 60.15
CA CYS A 462 -62.79 -88.76 59.04
C CYS A 462 -63.61 -90.00 59.43
N ASN A 463 -63.59 -90.43 60.70
CA ASN A 463 -64.37 -91.57 61.17
C ASN A 463 -65.81 -91.18 61.52
N ILE A 464 -66.00 -89.96 62.04
CA ILE A 464 -67.29 -89.29 62.23
C ILE A 464 -67.90 -89.01 60.87
N GLU A 465 -67.16 -88.59 59.84
CA GLU A 465 -67.67 -88.48 58.46
C GLU A 465 -68.10 -89.85 57.93
N LYS A 466 -67.35 -90.93 58.17
CA LYS A 466 -67.77 -92.29 57.75
C LYS A 466 -69.05 -92.72 58.47
N VAL A 467 -69.19 -92.40 59.75
CA VAL A 467 -70.39 -92.66 60.56
C VAL A 467 -71.55 -91.73 60.17
N GLN A 468 -71.29 -90.47 59.84
CA GLN A 468 -72.28 -89.47 59.42
C GLN A 468 -72.75 -89.73 58.00
N LYS A 469 -71.87 -90.11 57.05
CA LYS A 469 -72.29 -90.62 55.73
C LYS A 469 -73.14 -91.89 55.87
N ARG A 470 -72.89 -92.71 56.90
CA ARG A 470 -73.75 -93.86 57.26
C ARG A 470 -75.07 -93.46 57.95
N ILE A 471 -75.10 -92.36 58.72
CA ILE A 471 -76.32 -91.83 59.38
C ILE A 471 -77.18 -91.03 58.40
N VAL A 472 -76.60 -90.22 57.52
CA VAL A 472 -77.27 -89.46 56.44
C VAL A 472 -77.90 -90.42 55.43
N ASN A 473 -77.25 -91.56 55.12
CA ASN A 473 -77.89 -92.65 54.37
C ASN A 473 -79.06 -93.33 55.12
N MET A 474 -79.28 -93.03 56.41
CA MET A 474 -80.44 -93.48 57.20
C MET A 474 -81.35 -92.32 57.66
N GLN A 475 -81.05 -91.06 57.31
CA GLN A 475 -81.81 -89.87 57.69
C GLN A 475 -82.12 -89.04 56.44
N GLY A 476 -83.32 -89.24 55.89
CA GLY A 476 -83.71 -88.65 54.61
C GLY A 476 -83.83 -87.12 54.62
N THR A 477 -83.10 -86.49 53.71
CA THR A 477 -83.32 -85.18 53.05
C THR A 477 -84.17 -84.10 53.75
N GLY A 478 -83.54 -82.95 54.01
CA GLY A 478 -84.23 -81.66 54.21
C GLY A 478 -83.35 -80.48 53.80
N ASN A 479 -83.83 -79.68 52.83
CA ASN A 479 -83.32 -78.36 52.37
C ASN A 479 -81.80 -78.15 52.22
N THR A 480 -81.29 -78.28 50.99
CA THR A 480 -79.87 -78.04 50.63
C THR A 480 -79.61 -76.80 49.75
N GLN A 481 -80.63 -76.08 49.29
CA GLN A 481 -80.47 -75.14 48.17
C GLN A 481 -79.83 -73.78 48.52
N GLU A 482 -80.19 -73.16 49.65
CA GLU A 482 -79.72 -71.79 49.97
C GLU A 482 -78.24 -71.77 50.40
N GLU A 483 -77.81 -72.75 51.20
CA GLU A 483 -76.39 -72.91 51.56
C GLU A 483 -75.54 -73.26 50.34
N ALA A 484 -76.04 -74.10 49.42
CA ALA A 484 -75.37 -74.39 48.16
C ALA A 484 -75.21 -73.14 47.29
N ASN A 485 -76.25 -72.29 47.20
CA ASN A 485 -76.19 -71.02 46.46
C ASN A 485 -75.15 -70.06 47.07
N LEU A 486 -75.11 -69.92 48.40
CA LEU A 486 -74.14 -69.06 49.11
C LEU A 486 -72.70 -69.59 49.03
N ALA A 487 -72.51 -70.91 49.08
CA ALA A 487 -71.22 -71.54 48.86
C ALA A 487 -70.73 -71.34 47.42
N HIS A 488 -71.61 -71.56 46.43
CA HIS A 488 -71.31 -71.38 45.01
C HIS A 488 -70.95 -69.92 44.69
N ALA A 489 -71.68 -68.93 45.23
CA ALA A 489 -71.37 -67.53 45.05
C ALA A 489 -69.96 -67.15 45.58
N LYS A 490 -69.55 -67.69 46.74
CA LYS A 490 -68.19 -67.51 47.28
C LYS A 490 -67.13 -68.22 46.44
N LEU A 491 -67.45 -69.41 45.91
CA LEU A 491 -66.56 -70.19 45.04
C LEU A 491 -66.31 -69.43 43.72
N VAL A 492 -67.36 -68.92 43.08
CA VAL A 492 -67.28 -68.09 41.87
C VAL A 492 -66.54 -66.77 42.12
N GLN A 493 -66.69 -66.13 43.29
CA GLN A 493 -65.84 -64.99 43.66
C GLN A 493 -64.36 -65.38 43.79
N ALA A 494 -64.06 -66.50 44.46
CA ALA A 494 -62.68 -66.99 44.60
C ALA A 494 -62.06 -67.39 43.26
N GLU A 495 -62.82 -68.02 42.35
CA GLU A 495 -62.39 -68.36 40.99
C GLU A 495 -62.15 -67.11 40.13
N ASN A 496 -63.00 -66.08 40.23
CA ASN A 496 -62.78 -64.81 39.56
C ASN A 496 -61.51 -64.10 40.08
N ILE A 497 -61.30 -64.06 41.40
CA ILE A 497 -60.08 -63.50 42.00
C ILE A 497 -58.84 -64.30 41.55
N LEU A 498 -58.92 -65.63 41.52
CA LEU A 498 -57.85 -66.50 41.02
C LEU A 498 -57.58 -66.29 39.52
N SER A 499 -58.63 -66.06 38.72
CA SER A 499 -58.52 -65.77 37.28
C SER A 499 -57.82 -64.43 37.04
N VAL A 500 -58.23 -63.37 37.73
CA VAL A 500 -57.56 -62.06 37.69
C VAL A 500 -56.10 -62.18 38.13
N LYS A 501 -55.81 -62.89 39.24
CA LYS A 501 -54.42 -63.07 39.70
C LYS A 501 -53.56 -63.94 38.77
N LYS A 502 -54.16 -64.85 38.00
CA LYS A 502 -53.47 -65.55 36.89
C LYS A 502 -53.19 -64.61 35.71
N GLN A 503 -54.13 -63.74 35.36
CA GLN A 503 -53.92 -62.72 34.32
C GLN A 503 -52.81 -61.73 34.71
N ASP A 504 -52.86 -61.19 35.94
CA ASP A 504 -51.81 -60.35 36.53
C ASP A 504 -50.43 -61.03 36.40
N LEU A 505 -50.33 -62.30 36.82
CA LEU A 505 -49.09 -63.08 36.76
C LEU A 505 -48.59 -63.25 35.32
N THR A 506 -49.46 -63.58 34.36
CA THR A 506 -49.04 -63.67 32.95
C THR A 506 -48.60 -62.32 32.37
N LEU A 507 -49.21 -61.22 32.79
CA LEU A 507 -48.84 -59.86 32.36
C LEU A 507 -47.48 -59.45 32.94
N VAL A 508 -47.23 -59.71 34.23
CA VAL A 508 -45.93 -59.48 34.88
C VAL A 508 -44.83 -60.35 34.29
N LEU A 509 -45.12 -61.62 33.96
CA LEU A 509 -44.16 -62.51 33.28
C LEU A 509 -43.83 -62.00 31.86
N ALA A 510 -44.84 -61.52 31.11
CA ALA A 510 -44.62 -60.93 29.79
C ALA A 510 -43.80 -59.63 29.86
N GLN A 511 -44.07 -58.76 30.84
CA GLN A 511 -43.26 -57.55 31.10
C GLN A 511 -41.82 -57.93 31.50
N THR A 512 -41.63 -58.94 32.33
CA THR A 512 -40.31 -59.43 32.74
C THR A 512 -39.52 -59.98 31.55
N ALA A 513 -40.17 -60.77 30.68
CA ALA A 513 -39.56 -61.28 29.46
C ALA A 513 -39.17 -60.15 28.49
N LYS A 514 -40.03 -59.13 28.36
CA LYS A 514 -39.72 -57.93 27.58
C LYS A 514 -38.52 -57.18 28.16
N MET A 515 -38.48 -56.90 29.47
CA MET A 515 -37.33 -56.26 30.12
C MET A 515 -36.03 -57.06 29.93
N GLN A 516 -36.08 -58.39 29.92
CA GLN A 516 -34.90 -59.23 29.61
C GLN A 516 -34.47 -59.11 28.14
N GLN A 517 -35.41 -58.97 27.19
CA GLN A 517 -35.10 -58.71 25.79
C GLN A 517 -34.51 -57.30 25.59
N ASP A 518 -35.15 -56.28 26.16
CA ASP A 518 -34.70 -54.88 26.10
C ASP A 518 -33.29 -54.74 26.72
N PHE A 519 -33.02 -55.42 27.85
CA PHE A 519 -31.68 -55.48 28.46
C PHE A 519 -30.64 -56.16 27.56
N ARG A 520 -30.97 -57.29 26.92
CA ARG A 520 -30.05 -57.96 25.96
C ARG A 520 -29.75 -57.06 24.77
N GLN A 521 -30.75 -56.34 24.26
CA GLN A 521 -30.58 -55.42 23.13
C GLN A 521 -29.73 -54.20 23.52
N ALA A 522 -29.97 -53.61 24.69
CA ALA A 522 -29.12 -52.54 25.23
C ALA A 522 -27.67 -53.00 25.49
N SER A 523 -27.48 -54.22 26.00
CA SER A 523 -26.15 -54.82 26.20
C SER A 523 -25.41 -55.08 24.88
N LEU A 524 -26.12 -55.51 23.84
CA LEU A 524 -25.56 -55.67 22.49
C LEU A 524 -25.11 -54.33 21.89
N VAL A 525 -25.93 -53.28 22.01
CA VAL A 525 -25.57 -51.92 21.56
C VAL A 525 -24.35 -51.41 22.33
N PHE A 526 -24.31 -51.57 23.66
CA PHE A 526 -23.16 -51.20 24.48
C PHE A 526 -21.86 -51.93 24.05
N GLN A 527 -21.94 -53.22 23.69
CA GLN A 527 -20.78 -53.97 23.17
C GLN A 527 -20.33 -53.46 21.78
N GLN A 528 -21.27 -53.07 20.91
CA GLN A 528 -20.97 -52.47 19.60
C GLN A 528 -20.31 -51.09 19.75
N ASP A 529 -20.85 -50.25 20.63
CA ASP A 529 -20.29 -48.92 20.94
C ASP A 529 -18.90 -49.04 21.56
N ALA A 530 -18.68 -49.99 22.49
CA ALA A 530 -17.37 -50.24 23.08
C ALA A 530 -16.33 -50.66 22.03
N ALA A 531 -16.69 -51.58 21.11
CA ALA A 531 -15.81 -52.00 20.03
C ALA A 531 -15.53 -50.87 19.02
N GLU A 532 -16.52 -50.03 18.72
CA GLU A 532 -16.35 -48.83 17.88
C GLU A 532 -15.44 -47.79 18.56
N ILE A 533 -15.56 -47.59 19.88
CA ILE A 533 -14.68 -46.74 20.68
C ILE A 533 -13.24 -47.26 20.64
N GLU A 534 -12.99 -48.55 20.84
CA GLU A 534 -11.65 -49.13 20.69
C GLU A 534 -11.10 -48.95 19.27
N ARG A 535 -11.93 -49.20 18.25
CA ARG A 535 -11.56 -49.00 16.84
C ARG A 535 -11.23 -47.54 16.52
N MET A 536 -11.91 -46.58 17.13
CA MET A 536 -11.64 -45.15 16.99
C MET A 536 -10.42 -44.72 17.79
N MET A 537 -10.19 -45.29 18.98
CA MET A 537 -8.98 -45.08 19.77
C MET A 537 -7.73 -45.62 19.05
N GLY A 538 -7.85 -46.76 18.36
CA GLY A 538 -6.80 -47.31 17.48
C GLY A 538 -6.47 -46.38 16.32
N LYS A 539 -7.48 -45.91 15.58
CA LYS A 539 -7.29 -44.89 14.52
C LYS A 539 -6.70 -43.59 15.05
N TRP A 540 -7.09 -43.14 16.25
CA TRP A 540 -6.51 -41.95 16.87
C TRP A 540 -5.02 -42.13 17.17
N LYS A 541 -4.63 -43.25 17.80
CA LYS A 541 -3.21 -43.60 18.04
C LYS A 541 -2.41 -43.65 16.74
N GLU A 542 -2.96 -44.25 15.69
CA GLU A 542 -2.36 -44.29 14.34
C GLU A 542 -2.13 -42.89 13.76
N LYS A 543 -3.13 -41.98 13.85
CA LYS A 543 -2.96 -40.60 13.36
C LYS A 543 -1.99 -39.78 14.21
N THR A 544 -1.97 -39.96 15.53
CA THR A 544 -0.98 -39.33 16.42
C THR A 544 0.45 -39.75 16.03
N LEU A 545 0.71 -41.05 15.81
CA LEU A 545 2.01 -41.53 15.36
C LEU A 545 2.42 -40.99 13.98
N LEU A 546 1.48 -40.85 13.04
CA LEU A 546 1.73 -40.23 11.74
C LEU A 546 2.06 -38.74 11.86
N VAL A 547 1.39 -38.00 12.75
CA VAL A 547 1.70 -36.59 13.05
C VAL A 547 3.09 -36.48 13.68
N GLU A 548 3.41 -37.24 14.72
CA GLU A 548 4.74 -37.26 15.34
C GLU A 548 5.86 -37.59 14.34
N GLY A 549 5.64 -38.58 13.46
CA GLY A 549 6.57 -38.95 12.40
C GLY A 549 6.77 -37.82 11.39
N GLY A 550 5.69 -37.12 11.04
CA GLY A 550 5.72 -35.89 10.23
C GLY A 550 6.52 -34.78 10.90
N GLU A 551 6.27 -34.50 12.19
CA GLU A 551 7.02 -33.50 12.93
C GLU A 551 8.51 -33.85 13.07
N LYS A 552 8.85 -35.13 13.32
CA LYS A 552 10.25 -35.60 13.38
C LYS A 552 10.96 -35.33 12.05
N LYS A 553 10.32 -35.60 10.90
CA LYS A 553 10.84 -35.22 9.58
C LYS A 553 10.95 -33.69 9.39
N VAL A 554 9.97 -32.91 9.85
CA VAL A 554 10.03 -31.43 9.79
C VAL A 554 11.15 -30.86 10.66
N ARG A 555 11.45 -31.45 11.83
CA ARG A 555 12.61 -31.10 12.66
C ARG A 555 13.92 -31.40 11.93
N GLN A 556 14.03 -32.58 11.31
CA GLN A 556 15.20 -32.97 10.51
C GLN A 556 15.42 -32.01 9.33
N CYS A 557 14.43 -31.83 8.44
CA CYS A 557 14.57 -30.93 7.29
C CYS A 557 14.87 -29.46 7.67
N LYS A 558 14.51 -29.03 8.89
CA LYS A 558 14.91 -27.72 9.44
C LYS A 558 16.40 -27.68 9.82
N ALA A 559 16.93 -28.74 10.42
CA ALA A 559 18.36 -28.88 10.71
C ALA A 559 19.17 -28.96 9.41
N ASP A 560 18.78 -29.85 8.48
CA ASP A 560 19.41 -29.99 7.16
C ASP A 560 19.48 -28.63 6.44
N ASN A 561 18.38 -27.84 6.45
CA ASN A 561 18.35 -26.51 5.85
C ASN A 561 19.22 -25.48 6.60
N GLN A 562 19.37 -25.58 7.92
CA GLN A 562 20.31 -24.74 8.68
C GLN A 562 21.76 -25.08 8.30
N GLU A 563 22.11 -26.36 8.16
CA GLU A 563 23.42 -26.79 7.66
C GLU A 563 23.69 -26.26 6.24
N ARG A 564 22.72 -26.41 5.31
CA ARG A 564 22.82 -25.83 3.95
C ARG A 564 22.97 -24.31 3.94
N LEU A 565 22.37 -23.59 4.91
CA LEU A 565 22.57 -22.15 5.06
C LEU A 565 23.96 -21.79 5.57
N VAL A 566 24.57 -22.62 6.44
CA VAL A 566 25.97 -22.49 6.87
C VAL A 566 26.92 -22.81 5.71
N GLU A 567 26.74 -23.92 4.99
CA GLU A 567 27.50 -24.26 3.77
C GLU A 567 27.47 -23.09 2.77
N LYS A 568 26.28 -22.56 2.45
CA LYS A 568 26.09 -21.41 1.56
C LYS A 568 26.80 -20.15 2.04
N SER A 569 26.91 -19.97 3.36
CA SER A 569 27.61 -18.82 3.97
C SER A 569 29.13 -19.00 3.92
N LEU A 570 29.64 -20.20 4.16
CA LEU A 570 31.04 -20.57 3.98
C LEU A 570 31.49 -20.47 2.51
N LEU A 571 30.66 -20.93 1.57
CA LEU A 571 30.89 -20.78 0.13
C LEU A 571 30.90 -19.30 -0.28
N LYS A 572 29.97 -18.47 0.21
CA LYS A 572 30.01 -17.01 0.01
C LYS A 572 31.27 -16.36 0.58
N MET A 573 31.74 -16.79 1.75
CA MET A 573 33.00 -16.32 2.33
C MET A 573 34.20 -16.71 1.45
N ARG A 574 34.22 -17.95 0.94
CA ARG A 574 35.28 -18.43 0.06
C ARG A 574 35.27 -17.72 -1.30
N ILE A 575 34.09 -17.46 -1.88
CA ILE A 575 33.94 -16.63 -3.08
C ILE A 575 34.53 -15.24 -2.82
N LYS A 576 34.15 -14.56 -1.72
CA LYS A 576 34.74 -13.26 -1.34
C LYS A 576 36.25 -13.28 -1.09
N GLN A 577 36.81 -14.43 -0.70
CA GLN A 577 38.25 -14.60 -0.59
C GLN A 577 38.92 -14.74 -1.98
N MET A 578 38.29 -15.47 -2.91
CA MET A 578 38.76 -15.60 -4.29
C MET A 578 38.61 -14.29 -5.07
N GLU A 579 37.53 -13.52 -4.85
CA GLU A 579 37.31 -12.18 -5.42
C GLU A 579 38.48 -11.25 -5.04
N ARG A 580 38.77 -11.09 -3.73
CA ARG A 580 39.91 -10.29 -3.25
C ARG A 580 41.27 -10.76 -3.78
N GLN A 581 41.43 -12.07 -4.01
CA GLN A 581 42.64 -12.61 -4.63
C GLN A 581 42.72 -12.23 -6.11
N LEU A 582 41.61 -12.30 -6.84
CA LEU A 582 41.52 -11.87 -8.24
C LEU A 582 41.78 -10.36 -8.36
N ASP A 583 41.18 -9.54 -7.49
CA ASP A 583 41.39 -8.09 -7.41
C ASP A 583 42.90 -7.80 -7.22
N SER A 584 43.55 -8.46 -6.26
CA SER A 584 44.99 -8.33 -6.00
C SER A 584 45.88 -8.84 -7.14
N GLN A 585 45.42 -9.77 -7.98
CA GLN A 585 46.12 -10.12 -9.23
C GLN A 585 45.85 -9.10 -10.34
N SER A 586 44.67 -8.48 -10.37
CA SER A 586 44.36 -7.39 -11.30
C SER A 586 45.20 -6.15 -11.00
N ASP A 587 45.39 -5.77 -9.72
CA ASP A 587 46.30 -4.69 -9.30
C ASP A 587 47.73 -4.95 -9.78
N LYS A 588 48.23 -6.19 -9.65
CA LYS A 588 49.56 -6.58 -10.15
C LYS A 588 49.63 -6.56 -11.66
N MET A 589 48.56 -6.94 -12.36
CA MET A 589 48.48 -6.81 -13.81
C MET A 589 48.50 -5.33 -14.23
N TYR A 590 47.78 -4.45 -13.52
CA TYR A 590 47.80 -3.01 -13.78
C TYR A 590 49.16 -2.38 -13.48
N THR A 591 49.88 -2.78 -12.43
CA THR A 591 51.25 -2.26 -12.18
C THR A 591 52.26 -2.81 -13.19
N LEU A 592 52.18 -4.08 -13.58
CA LEU A 592 53.02 -4.65 -14.64
C LEU A 592 52.75 -4.00 -16.01
N GLU A 593 51.50 -3.78 -16.37
CA GLU A 593 51.10 -3.10 -17.61
C GLU A 593 51.51 -1.63 -17.61
N ARG A 594 51.37 -0.94 -16.48
CA ARG A 594 51.92 0.40 -16.27
C ARG A 594 53.43 0.42 -16.46
N HIS A 595 54.16 -0.53 -15.87
CA HIS A 595 55.61 -0.62 -16.05
C HIS A 595 56.00 -0.99 -17.49
N ARG A 596 55.19 -1.79 -18.20
CA ARG A 596 55.36 -2.03 -19.65
C ARG A 596 55.24 -0.72 -20.43
N MET A 597 54.20 0.09 -20.19
CA MET A 597 54.03 1.39 -20.83
C MET A 597 55.14 2.39 -20.44
N GLU A 598 55.59 2.40 -19.18
CA GLU A 598 56.72 3.23 -18.72
C GLU A 598 58.04 2.84 -19.42
N LEU A 599 58.28 1.54 -19.63
CA LEU A 599 59.43 1.02 -20.39
C LEU A 599 59.32 1.29 -21.89
N GLU A 600 58.16 1.07 -22.51
CA GLU A 600 57.92 1.38 -23.93
C GLU A 600 58.08 2.88 -24.21
N ALA A 601 57.58 3.74 -23.33
CA ALA A 601 57.81 5.18 -23.41
C ALA A 601 59.29 5.58 -23.20
N ALA A 602 60.04 4.85 -22.38
CA ALA A 602 61.49 5.06 -22.20
C ALA A 602 62.30 4.61 -23.43
N ILE A 603 61.95 3.46 -24.01
CA ILE A 603 62.53 2.95 -25.27
C ILE A 603 62.21 3.89 -26.43
N GLY A 604 60.96 4.33 -26.56
CA GLY A 604 60.54 5.30 -27.57
C GLY A 604 61.30 6.62 -27.47
N LYS A 605 61.46 7.18 -26.26
CA LYS A 605 62.29 8.38 -26.03
C LYS A 605 63.75 8.15 -26.42
N ARG A 606 64.34 6.99 -26.07
CA ARG A 606 65.71 6.65 -26.49
C ARG A 606 65.84 6.46 -28.00
N MET A 607 64.82 5.94 -28.68
CA MET A 607 64.83 5.85 -30.14
C MET A 607 64.76 7.23 -30.80
N VAL A 608 63.99 8.17 -30.23
CA VAL A 608 63.98 9.58 -30.66
C VAL A 608 65.32 10.26 -30.38
N ASP A 609 65.94 10.06 -29.21
CA ASP A 609 67.29 10.56 -28.90
C ASP A 609 68.31 10.07 -29.94
N ILE A 610 68.29 8.77 -30.27
CA ILE A 610 69.21 8.14 -31.23
C ILE A 610 68.97 8.66 -32.65
N ASN A 611 67.71 8.81 -33.07
CA ASN A 611 67.39 9.39 -34.38
C ASN A 611 67.81 10.86 -34.46
N ALA A 612 67.54 11.69 -33.44
CA ALA A 612 67.99 13.08 -33.42
C ALA A 612 69.52 13.22 -33.44
N GLN A 613 70.26 12.32 -32.77
CA GLN A 613 71.72 12.25 -32.84
C GLN A 613 72.21 11.81 -34.23
N LYS A 614 71.57 10.81 -34.83
CA LYS A 614 71.84 10.34 -36.19
C LYS A 614 71.61 11.45 -37.23
N ASP A 615 70.51 12.19 -37.12
CA ASP A 615 70.16 13.27 -38.04
C ASP A 615 71.08 14.49 -37.86
N MET A 616 71.48 14.80 -36.62
CA MET A 616 72.55 15.77 -36.33
C MET A 616 73.89 15.35 -36.96
N LEU A 617 74.25 14.06 -36.92
CA LEU A 617 75.46 13.54 -37.58
C LEU A 617 75.34 13.56 -39.12
N LEU A 618 74.15 13.29 -39.67
CA LEU A 618 73.87 13.40 -41.11
C LEU A 618 73.95 14.87 -41.58
N LEU A 619 73.45 15.81 -40.79
CA LEU A 619 73.54 17.25 -41.06
C LEU A 619 74.98 17.74 -40.99
N LYS A 620 75.75 17.36 -39.95
CA LYS A 620 77.20 17.63 -39.89
C LYS A 620 77.96 17.06 -41.08
N ARG A 621 77.59 15.85 -41.54
CA ARG A 621 78.18 15.23 -42.73
C ARG A 621 77.82 15.96 -44.03
N LYS A 622 76.62 16.55 -44.14
CA LYS A 622 76.25 17.44 -45.24
C LYS A 622 77.07 18.72 -45.21
N TYR A 623 77.06 19.43 -44.08
CA TYR A 623 77.81 20.67 -43.88
C TYR A 623 79.31 20.52 -44.17
N LEU A 624 79.96 19.47 -43.66
CA LEU A 624 81.37 19.17 -43.98
C LEU A 624 81.60 18.81 -45.46
N ALA A 625 80.59 18.28 -46.16
CA ALA A 625 80.68 18.03 -47.60
C ALA A 625 80.46 19.31 -48.43
N GLU A 626 79.63 20.23 -47.94
CA GLU A 626 79.36 21.56 -48.49
C GLU A 626 80.58 22.47 -48.29
N GLU A 627 81.17 22.54 -47.09
CA GLU A 627 82.46 23.22 -46.83
C GLU A 627 83.57 22.66 -47.73
N ARG A 628 83.67 21.34 -47.88
CA ARG A 628 84.65 20.71 -48.78
C ARG A 628 84.36 21.00 -50.26
N ALA A 629 83.11 21.26 -50.64
CA ALA A 629 82.76 21.70 -51.99
C ALA A 629 83.12 23.18 -52.21
N GLN A 630 82.83 24.04 -51.23
CA GLN A 630 83.21 25.46 -51.25
C GLN A 630 84.72 25.63 -51.30
N LEU A 631 85.49 24.97 -50.43
CA LEU A 631 86.95 25.01 -50.46
C LEU A 631 87.54 24.50 -51.78
N ARG A 632 86.86 23.57 -52.48
CA ARG A 632 87.24 23.18 -53.85
C ARG A 632 86.92 24.27 -54.87
N ALA A 633 85.76 24.93 -54.75
CA ALA A 633 85.39 26.07 -55.59
C ALA A 633 86.39 27.22 -55.41
N ASP A 634 86.70 27.63 -54.18
CA ASP A 634 87.70 28.63 -53.82
C ASP A 634 89.08 28.30 -54.39
N ILE A 635 89.50 27.03 -54.34
CA ILE A 635 90.75 26.57 -54.96
C ILE A 635 90.69 26.74 -56.48
N THR A 636 89.61 26.31 -57.14
CA THR A 636 89.47 26.48 -58.59
C THR A 636 89.37 27.95 -59.02
N GLU A 637 88.73 28.82 -58.24
CA GLU A 637 88.68 30.26 -58.49
C GLU A 637 90.07 30.88 -58.35
N ARG A 638 90.83 30.52 -57.30
CA ARG A 638 92.22 30.98 -57.11
C ARG A 638 93.15 30.48 -58.22
N SER A 639 93.00 29.23 -58.66
CA SER A 639 93.73 28.69 -59.82
C SER A 639 93.39 29.46 -61.10
N LEU A 640 92.10 29.66 -61.39
CA LEU A 640 91.65 30.47 -62.52
C LEU A 640 92.15 31.91 -62.41
N LYS A 641 92.25 32.47 -61.19
CA LYS A 641 92.77 33.82 -60.98
C LYS A 641 94.27 33.92 -61.23
N ILE A 642 95.03 32.87 -60.91
CA ILE A 642 96.45 32.76 -61.22
C ILE A 642 96.64 32.63 -62.75
N GLU A 643 95.82 31.84 -63.45
CA GLU A 643 95.83 31.81 -64.93
C GLU A 643 95.44 33.17 -65.53
N GLN A 644 94.36 33.81 -65.07
CA GLN A 644 94.00 35.17 -65.51
C GLN A 644 95.12 36.17 -65.29
N LEU A 645 95.89 36.06 -64.21
CA LEU A 645 97.02 36.94 -63.94
C LEU A 645 98.23 36.63 -64.82
N LYS A 646 98.54 35.35 -65.09
CA LYS A 646 99.53 34.94 -66.11
C LYS A 646 99.15 35.46 -67.49
N ASN A 647 97.97 35.10 -67.97
CA ASN A 647 97.45 35.48 -69.29
C ASN A 647 97.35 37.01 -69.41
N ARG A 648 97.03 37.74 -68.33
CA ARG A 648 97.09 39.20 -68.31
C ARG A 648 98.53 39.71 -68.36
N TYR A 649 99.50 39.08 -67.71
CA TYR A 649 100.90 39.49 -67.78
C TYR A 649 101.47 39.28 -69.19
N GLU A 650 101.17 38.13 -69.80
CA GLU A 650 101.50 37.77 -71.18
C GLU A 650 100.83 38.73 -72.18
N LEU A 651 99.51 38.94 -72.08
CA LEU A 651 98.79 39.95 -72.87
C LEU A 651 99.27 41.38 -72.61
N SER A 652 99.79 41.71 -71.43
CA SER A 652 100.35 43.04 -71.14
C SER A 652 101.77 43.21 -71.68
N LEU A 653 102.48 42.12 -71.99
CA LEU A 653 103.73 42.14 -72.76
C LEU A 653 103.45 42.26 -74.27
N ASP A 654 102.39 41.61 -74.77
CA ASP A 654 101.99 41.69 -76.18
C ASP A 654 101.28 43.02 -76.54
N LEU A 655 100.33 43.49 -75.73
CA LEU A 655 99.57 44.74 -75.96
C LEU A 655 100.44 46.00 -75.86
N LEU A 656 101.58 45.92 -75.17
CA LEU A 656 102.53 47.03 -75.09
C LEU A 656 103.35 47.19 -76.39
N GLY A 657 103.10 46.31 -77.38
CA GLY A 657 103.44 46.50 -78.79
C GLY A 657 104.88 46.14 -79.13
N LYS A 658 105.09 45.15 -79.99
CA LYS A 658 106.41 44.80 -80.52
C LYS A 658 106.71 45.66 -81.76
N ASN A 659 107.85 46.33 -81.76
CA ASN A 659 108.43 47.00 -82.92
C ASN A 659 108.80 45.96 -84.01
N GLU A 660 109.24 46.44 -85.18
CA GLU A 660 109.65 45.59 -86.31
C GLU A 660 110.80 44.63 -85.92
N ASP A 661 111.67 45.01 -84.98
CA ASP A 661 112.72 44.18 -84.36
C ASP A 661 112.26 43.35 -83.12
N GLY A 662 110.94 43.20 -82.89
CA GLY A 662 110.38 42.31 -81.87
C GLY A 662 110.43 42.78 -80.41
N THR A 663 110.90 44.01 -80.13
CA THR A 663 111.03 44.58 -78.77
C THR A 663 109.96 45.64 -78.46
N ILE A 664 109.70 45.91 -77.18
CA ILE A 664 108.42 46.45 -76.69
C ILE A 664 108.39 48.00 -76.55
N VAL A 665 107.27 48.65 -76.90
CA VAL A 665 107.06 50.13 -76.88
C VAL A 665 106.70 50.66 -75.46
N THR A 666 106.77 51.97 -75.22
CA THR A 666 106.58 52.59 -73.88
C THR A 666 105.58 53.76 -73.87
N ALA A 667 104.82 53.89 -72.77
CA ALA A 667 103.52 54.57 -72.66
C ALA A 667 103.44 56.11 -72.83
N THR A 668 104.48 56.79 -73.33
CA THR A 668 104.49 58.27 -73.41
C THR A 668 103.59 58.82 -74.53
N GLN A 669 103.43 58.10 -75.63
CA GLN A 669 102.80 58.61 -76.86
C GLN A 669 101.26 58.77 -76.78
N ILE A 670 100.56 57.99 -75.96
CA ILE A 670 99.09 57.89 -75.98
C ILE A 670 98.39 59.16 -75.44
N LYS A 671 99.00 59.89 -74.50
CA LYS A 671 98.36 61.00 -73.77
C LYS A 671 98.01 62.24 -74.60
N ILE A 672 98.53 62.36 -75.83
CA ILE A 672 98.36 63.56 -76.66
C ILE A 672 96.96 63.59 -77.32
N GLN A 673 96.39 62.42 -77.62
CA GLN A 673 95.22 62.30 -78.50
C GLN A 673 93.89 62.66 -77.81
N THR A 674 93.78 62.44 -76.49
CA THR A 674 92.50 62.50 -75.75
C THR A 674 92.01 63.91 -75.39
N ALA A 675 92.78 64.96 -75.72
CA ALA A 675 92.48 66.33 -75.31
C ALA A 675 91.47 67.06 -76.22
N GLN A 676 91.23 66.58 -77.44
CA GLN A 676 90.59 67.36 -78.50
C GLN A 676 89.05 67.27 -78.54
N GLU A 677 88.45 66.16 -78.10
CA GLU A 677 87.03 65.87 -78.35
C GLU A 677 86.05 66.69 -77.47
N LYS A 678 86.49 67.16 -76.29
CA LYS A 678 85.60 67.63 -75.21
C LYS A 678 84.88 68.97 -75.51
N TYR A 679 85.25 69.69 -76.56
CA TYR A 679 84.77 71.06 -76.83
C TYR A 679 83.38 71.13 -77.51
N MET A 680 82.97 70.09 -78.25
CA MET A 680 81.88 70.21 -79.23
C MET A 680 80.45 70.20 -78.65
N LEU A 681 80.23 69.55 -77.50
CA LEU A 681 78.88 69.17 -77.03
C LEU A 681 78.05 70.29 -76.37
N LEU A 682 78.58 71.50 -76.17
CA LEU A 682 77.92 72.54 -75.35
C LEU A 682 76.87 73.39 -76.10
N ARG A 683 76.73 73.23 -77.42
CA ARG A 683 76.05 74.22 -78.30
C ARG A 683 74.56 73.98 -78.56
N GLU A 684 74.05 72.76 -78.38
CA GLU A 684 72.74 72.34 -78.94
C GLU A 684 71.52 72.66 -78.04
N GLY A 685 71.73 73.00 -76.76
CA GLY A 685 70.65 73.03 -75.77
C GLY A 685 69.67 74.21 -75.82
N SER A 686 69.91 75.23 -76.64
CA SER A 686 69.23 76.54 -76.53
C SER A 686 68.00 76.75 -77.43
N GLU A 687 67.80 75.94 -78.48
CA GLU A 687 66.78 76.24 -79.51
C GLU A 687 65.35 75.79 -79.17
N LEU A 688 65.14 74.83 -78.26
CA LEU A 688 63.82 74.22 -78.06
C LEU A 688 62.75 75.15 -77.45
N ASN A 689 63.14 76.16 -76.69
CA ASN A 689 62.25 76.84 -75.74
C ASN A 689 61.19 77.77 -76.39
N VAL A 690 61.34 78.08 -77.68
CA VAL A 690 60.52 79.10 -78.39
C VAL A 690 59.12 78.58 -78.80
N LYS A 691 58.92 77.26 -78.89
CA LYS A 691 57.74 76.68 -79.56
C LYS A 691 56.44 76.68 -78.75
N ILE A 692 56.48 76.89 -77.44
CA ILE A 692 55.33 76.65 -76.54
C ILE A 692 54.27 77.78 -76.60
N LEU A 693 54.69 79.04 -76.76
CA LEU A 693 53.83 80.23 -76.59
C LEU A 693 52.74 80.44 -77.67
N LYS A 694 52.63 79.57 -78.68
CA LYS A 694 51.68 79.72 -79.80
C LYS A 694 50.35 78.99 -79.64
N ALA A 695 50.18 78.18 -78.60
CA ALA A 695 49.01 77.28 -78.48
C ALA A 695 47.82 77.89 -77.70
N GLU A 696 47.96 79.07 -77.08
CA GLU A 696 46.99 79.58 -76.10
C GLU A 696 45.92 80.53 -76.70
N GLU A 697 46.10 81.02 -77.94
CA GLU A 697 45.20 82.02 -78.53
C GLU A 697 43.92 81.42 -79.14
N ASP A 698 43.99 80.22 -79.72
CA ASP A 698 42.89 79.59 -80.47
C ASP A 698 41.63 79.29 -79.62
N LEU A 699 41.79 79.08 -78.30
CA LEU A 699 40.70 78.67 -77.41
C LEU A 699 39.56 79.71 -77.28
N LYS A 700 39.83 81.00 -77.54
CA LYS A 700 38.83 82.07 -77.37
C LYS A 700 37.78 82.15 -78.47
N ALA A 701 37.98 81.50 -79.62
CA ALA A 701 37.06 81.59 -80.76
C ALA A 701 35.74 80.81 -80.58
N LEU A 702 35.76 79.73 -79.79
CA LEU A 702 34.65 78.75 -79.71
C LEU A 702 33.43 79.23 -78.89
N GLU A 703 33.62 80.10 -77.90
CA GLU A 703 32.57 80.41 -76.91
C GLU A 703 31.38 81.20 -77.50
N ASN A 704 31.61 82.03 -78.51
CA ASN A 704 30.57 82.93 -79.05
C ASN A 704 29.45 82.20 -79.80
N SER A 705 29.72 81.02 -80.39
CA SER A 705 28.74 80.30 -81.20
C SER A 705 27.57 79.74 -80.39
N LEU A 706 27.78 79.43 -79.10
CA LEU A 706 26.78 78.78 -78.25
C LEU A 706 25.57 79.68 -77.94
N LYS A 707 25.78 81.00 -77.91
CA LYS A 707 24.77 81.97 -77.42
C LYS A 707 23.61 82.19 -78.40
N VAL A 708 23.81 81.92 -79.70
CA VAL A 708 22.78 82.11 -80.75
C VAL A 708 21.70 81.03 -80.69
N MET A 709 22.07 79.77 -80.43
CA MET A 709 21.15 78.62 -80.49
C MET A 709 20.02 78.69 -79.44
N ASN A 710 20.30 79.22 -78.25
CA ASN A 710 19.33 79.25 -77.16
C ASN A 710 18.15 80.20 -77.41
N TYR A 711 18.35 81.30 -78.13
CA TYR A 711 17.33 82.33 -78.34
C TYR A 711 16.13 81.84 -79.18
N ALA A 712 16.37 80.92 -80.13
CA ALA A 712 15.32 80.34 -80.97
C ALA A 712 14.34 79.45 -80.17
N ASN A 713 14.80 78.80 -79.12
CA ASN A 713 14.04 77.79 -78.38
C ASN A 713 12.93 78.41 -77.51
N ASP A 714 13.19 79.56 -76.89
CA ASP A 714 12.24 80.27 -76.02
C ASP A 714 11.16 81.09 -76.76
N LYS A 715 11.18 81.11 -78.11
CA LYS A 715 10.03 81.60 -78.91
C LYS A 715 8.99 80.47 -79.13
N TYR A 716 9.41 79.20 -79.16
CA TYR A 716 8.52 78.05 -79.39
C TYR A 716 7.60 77.75 -78.20
N LYS A 717 8.13 77.82 -76.97
CA LYS A 717 7.37 77.49 -75.74
C LYS A 717 6.15 78.38 -75.48
N ARG A 718 6.17 79.64 -75.95
CA ARG A 718 5.08 80.61 -75.75
C ARG A 718 3.83 80.34 -76.61
N GLY A 719 3.92 79.46 -77.61
CA GLY A 719 2.76 79.10 -78.46
C GLY A 719 1.72 78.20 -77.80
N PHE A 720 2.04 77.53 -76.69
CA PHE A 720 1.15 76.58 -76.02
C PHE A 720 0.39 77.15 -74.82
N GLN A 721 0.63 78.42 -74.45
CA GLN A 721 -0.04 79.05 -73.31
C GLN A 721 -1.32 79.79 -73.74
N LYS A 722 -2.43 79.05 -73.85
CA LYS A 722 -3.77 79.63 -73.75
C LYS A 722 -4.51 78.96 -72.60
N VAL A 723 -4.90 79.76 -71.62
CA VAL A 723 -5.58 79.36 -70.38
C VAL A 723 -7.07 79.59 -70.55
N GLU A 724 -7.88 78.66 -70.07
CA GLU A 724 -9.19 78.94 -69.48
C GLU A 724 -9.16 78.35 -68.06
N ASP A 725 -9.40 79.19 -67.06
CA ASP A 725 -9.34 78.80 -65.65
C ASP A 725 -10.65 78.13 -65.18
N GLU A 726 -10.57 77.38 -64.07
CA GLU A 726 -11.66 76.60 -63.45
C GLU A 726 -12.25 75.45 -64.29
N ASN A 727 -11.51 74.34 -64.35
CA ASN A 727 -11.98 73.03 -64.81
C ASN A 727 -11.67 71.97 -63.73
N PRO A 728 -12.57 71.01 -63.40
CA PRO A 728 -12.40 69.99 -62.33
C PRO A 728 -11.09 69.18 -62.31
N ASP A 729 -10.31 69.18 -63.39
CA ASP A 729 -8.98 68.56 -63.44
C ASP A 729 -8.01 69.12 -62.37
N MET A 730 -8.22 70.34 -61.84
CA MET A 730 -7.42 70.85 -60.71
C MET A 730 -7.60 70.05 -59.41
N ILE A 731 -8.82 69.59 -59.11
CA ILE A 731 -9.09 68.75 -57.92
C ILE A 731 -8.54 67.33 -58.16
N ALA A 732 -8.57 66.84 -59.40
CA ALA A 732 -7.88 65.60 -59.76
C ALA A 732 -6.36 65.74 -59.61
N MET A 733 -5.79 66.88 -60.02
CA MET A 733 -4.36 67.16 -59.93
C MET A 733 -3.90 67.30 -58.48
N GLU A 734 -4.67 67.93 -57.58
CA GLU A 734 -4.35 67.98 -56.15
C GLU A 734 -4.35 66.59 -55.51
N ASN A 735 -5.32 65.72 -55.85
CA ASN A 735 -5.33 64.32 -55.39
C ASN A 735 -4.17 63.50 -55.97
N ILE A 736 -3.87 63.64 -57.26
CA ILE A 736 -2.71 63.00 -57.91
C ILE A 736 -1.40 63.51 -57.31
N GLN A 737 -1.31 64.79 -56.92
CA GLN A 737 -0.15 65.39 -56.29
C GLN A 737 -0.02 64.93 -54.82
N ALA A 738 -1.13 64.72 -54.11
CA ALA A 738 -1.14 64.08 -52.79
C ALA A 738 -0.69 62.61 -52.87
N ASP A 739 -1.16 61.84 -53.87
CA ASP A 739 -0.75 60.45 -54.06
C ASP A 739 0.68 60.32 -54.61
N TYR A 740 1.14 61.26 -55.45
CA TYR A 740 2.54 61.41 -55.82
C TYR A 740 3.42 61.73 -54.61
N CYS A 741 2.96 62.60 -53.69
CA CYS A 741 3.65 62.86 -52.42
C CYS A 741 3.68 61.62 -51.50
N LYS A 742 2.60 60.82 -51.42
CA LYS A 742 2.60 59.53 -50.71
C LYS A 742 3.56 58.53 -51.35
N ALA A 743 3.57 58.42 -52.68
CA ALA A 743 4.48 57.55 -53.42
C ALA A 743 5.95 58.01 -53.30
N MET A 744 6.21 59.32 -53.29
CA MET A 744 7.52 59.91 -53.01
C MET A 744 7.95 59.66 -51.56
N ALA A 745 7.03 59.74 -50.59
CA ALA A 745 7.31 59.43 -49.19
C ALA A 745 7.63 57.94 -49.00
N ALA A 746 6.87 57.04 -49.63
CA ALA A 746 7.14 55.60 -49.62
C ALA A 746 8.43 55.24 -50.38
N LEU A 747 8.73 55.91 -51.50
CA LEU A 747 10.01 55.76 -52.19
C LEU A 747 11.17 56.30 -51.34
N LYS A 748 10.94 57.35 -50.55
CA LYS A 748 11.93 57.92 -49.62
C LYS A 748 12.13 57.03 -48.40
N SER A 749 11.08 56.39 -47.85
CA SER A 749 11.23 55.37 -46.80
C SER A 749 11.98 54.18 -47.38
N VAL A 750 11.54 53.58 -48.49
CA VAL A 750 12.23 52.44 -49.12
C VAL A 750 13.68 52.78 -49.52
N ARG A 751 13.99 54.02 -49.90
CA ARG A 751 15.39 54.46 -50.11
C ARG A 751 16.17 54.65 -48.81
N SER A 752 15.52 55.10 -47.73
CA SER A 752 16.13 55.17 -46.39
C SER A 752 16.36 53.78 -45.80
N ASP A 753 15.40 52.88 -45.99
CA ASP A 753 15.47 51.48 -45.59
C ASP A 753 16.53 50.75 -46.41
N LEU A 754 16.63 51.02 -47.72
CA LEU A 754 17.69 50.45 -48.56
C LEU A 754 19.06 51.03 -48.17
N ALA A 755 19.17 52.35 -47.93
CA ALA A 755 20.40 52.98 -47.46
C ALA A 755 20.85 52.37 -46.11
N MET A 756 19.95 52.34 -45.12
CA MET A 756 20.20 51.72 -43.80
C MET A 756 20.49 50.22 -43.92
N ASN A 757 19.88 49.48 -44.84
CA ASN A 757 20.22 48.07 -45.05
C ASN A 757 21.54 47.89 -45.80
N THR A 758 21.96 48.82 -46.67
CA THR A 758 23.31 48.82 -47.26
C THR A 758 24.39 49.25 -46.27
N GLU A 759 24.07 50.15 -45.35
CA GLU A 759 24.91 50.58 -44.23
C GLU A 759 25.05 49.43 -43.22
N ASN A 760 23.95 48.85 -42.75
CA ASN A 760 23.95 47.61 -41.95
C ASN A 760 24.69 46.45 -42.64
N LEU A 761 24.65 46.33 -43.97
CA LEU A 761 25.44 45.33 -44.72
C LEU A 761 26.91 45.71 -44.84
N HIS A 762 27.24 46.99 -44.88
CA HIS A 762 28.62 47.47 -44.83
C HIS A 762 29.20 47.18 -43.44
N ASP A 763 28.49 47.58 -42.38
CA ASP A 763 28.81 47.30 -40.99
C ASP A 763 28.90 45.79 -40.70
N LEU A 764 27.98 44.95 -41.23
CA LEU A 764 28.12 43.49 -41.09
C LEU A 764 29.34 42.95 -41.85
N ASN A 765 29.68 43.51 -43.02
CA ASN A 765 30.89 43.11 -43.74
C ASN A 765 32.16 43.57 -43.01
N GLU A 766 32.18 44.79 -42.45
CA GLU A 766 33.33 45.30 -41.72
C GLU A 766 33.48 44.58 -40.38
N CYS A 767 32.41 44.38 -39.62
CA CYS A 767 32.41 43.51 -38.44
C CYS A 767 32.82 42.08 -38.79
N ARG A 768 32.43 41.51 -39.93
CA ARG A 768 32.94 40.20 -40.36
C ARG A 768 34.43 40.27 -40.67
N GLU A 769 34.90 41.26 -41.43
CA GLU A 769 36.32 41.40 -41.77
C GLU A 769 37.20 41.69 -40.53
N GLN A 770 36.67 42.42 -39.55
CA GLN A 770 37.29 42.62 -38.24
C GLN A 770 37.31 41.30 -37.44
N ASN A 771 36.25 40.50 -37.46
CA ASN A 771 36.24 39.16 -36.87
C ASN A 771 37.18 38.18 -37.59
N ASP A 772 37.27 38.24 -38.93
CA ASP A 772 38.20 37.42 -39.73
C ASP A 772 39.66 37.82 -39.43
N LYS A 773 39.96 39.11 -39.31
CA LYS A 773 41.26 39.62 -38.85
C LYS A 773 41.57 39.24 -37.40
N ALA A 774 40.60 39.32 -36.50
CA ALA A 774 40.74 38.88 -35.12
C ALA A 774 40.93 37.36 -35.01
N LEU A 775 40.27 36.59 -35.85
CA LEU A 775 40.43 35.14 -35.97
C LEU A 775 41.82 34.80 -36.52
N GLU A 776 42.32 35.49 -37.55
CA GLU A 776 43.70 35.36 -38.03
C GLU A 776 44.73 35.71 -36.95
N GLN A 777 44.52 36.81 -36.21
CA GLN A 777 45.41 37.19 -35.11
C GLN A 777 45.38 36.15 -33.99
N ALA A 778 44.20 35.66 -33.59
CA ALA A 778 44.07 34.59 -32.61
C ALA A 778 44.70 33.27 -33.10
N GLN A 779 44.63 32.96 -34.40
CA GLN A 779 45.29 31.80 -34.98
C GLN A 779 46.82 31.96 -35.01
N LYS A 780 47.34 33.14 -35.36
CA LYS A 780 48.78 33.48 -35.29
C LYS A 780 49.28 33.39 -33.85
N VAL A 781 48.65 34.09 -32.91
CA VAL A 781 48.98 34.02 -31.47
C VAL A 781 48.89 32.59 -30.92
N ARG A 782 47.94 31.77 -31.39
CA ARG A 782 47.86 30.33 -31.01
C ARG A 782 49.02 29.52 -31.59
N LEU A 783 49.44 29.78 -32.83
CA LEU A 783 50.61 29.14 -33.45
C LEU A 783 51.91 29.59 -32.77
N ASP A 784 52.09 30.88 -32.54
CA ASP A 784 53.22 31.45 -31.80
C ASP A 784 53.29 30.89 -30.37
N SER A 785 52.14 30.80 -29.69
CA SER A 785 52.02 30.18 -28.37
C SER A 785 52.35 28.69 -28.41
N ASN A 786 51.92 27.96 -29.44
CA ASN A 786 52.27 26.56 -29.64
C ASN A 786 53.78 26.40 -29.88
N ASP A 787 54.41 27.29 -30.65
CA ASP A 787 55.85 27.26 -30.90
C ASP A 787 56.68 27.70 -29.68
N VAL A 788 56.12 28.54 -28.81
CA VAL A 788 56.66 28.80 -27.46
C VAL A 788 56.47 27.56 -26.56
N LEU A 789 55.33 26.88 -26.61
CA LEU A 789 55.06 25.67 -25.83
C LEU A 789 55.98 24.50 -26.27
N LEU A 790 56.22 24.35 -27.58
CA LEU A 790 57.20 23.41 -28.14
C LEU A 790 58.64 23.77 -27.76
N ARG A 791 58.99 25.06 -27.73
CA ARG A 791 60.29 25.52 -27.19
C ARG A 791 60.42 25.20 -25.70
N ILE A 792 59.42 25.48 -24.88
CA ILE A 792 59.41 25.15 -23.44
C ILE A 792 59.46 23.63 -23.21
N GLN A 793 58.73 22.82 -23.99
CA GLN A 793 58.83 21.36 -23.92
C GLN A 793 60.24 20.88 -24.29
N LYS A 794 60.85 21.43 -25.33
CA LYS A 794 62.23 21.12 -25.73
C LYS A 794 63.23 21.55 -24.67
N GLU A 795 63.07 22.73 -24.07
CA GLU A 795 63.92 23.23 -22.99
C GLU A 795 63.76 22.41 -21.71
N LEU A 796 62.55 21.97 -21.35
CA LEU A 796 62.31 21.05 -20.23
C LEU A 796 62.91 19.66 -20.50
N LEU A 797 62.87 19.17 -21.74
CA LEU A 797 63.59 17.95 -22.13
C LEU A 797 65.11 18.13 -22.06
N ASP A 798 65.65 19.25 -22.57
CA ASP A 798 67.08 19.56 -22.50
C ASP A 798 67.56 19.78 -21.06
N GLN A 799 66.78 20.44 -20.20
CA GLN A 799 67.04 20.52 -18.76
C GLN A 799 66.99 19.11 -18.14
N ARG A 800 66.03 18.27 -18.50
CA ARG A 800 65.96 16.89 -17.99
C ARG A 800 67.15 16.04 -18.45
N THR A 801 67.67 16.22 -19.68
CA THR A 801 68.91 15.53 -20.10
C THR A 801 70.18 16.14 -19.50
N LYS A 802 70.18 17.44 -19.15
CA LYS A 802 71.26 18.10 -18.38
C LYS A 802 71.29 17.58 -16.95
N ILE A 803 70.15 17.56 -16.25
CA ILE A 803 70.00 16.96 -14.90
C ILE A 803 70.41 15.48 -14.93
N GLN A 804 69.92 14.68 -15.89
CA GLN A 804 70.36 13.30 -16.04
C GLN A 804 71.83 13.12 -16.42
N ARG A 805 72.55 14.16 -16.88
CA ARG A 805 74.01 14.15 -17.06
C ARG A 805 74.71 14.49 -15.75
N ALA A 806 74.35 15.62 -15.13
CA ALA A 806 74.84 16.04 -13.82
C ALA A 806 74.66 14.96 -12.76
N GLU A 807 73.51 14.28 -12.70
CA GLU A 807 73.29 13.12 -11.83
C GLU A 807 74.26 11.95 -12.10
N ARG A 808 74.59 11.67 -13.36
CA ARG A 808 75.51 10.58 -13.72
C ARG A 808 76.95 10.96 -13.41
N GLU A 809 77.34 12.20 -13.70
CA GLU A 809 78.65 12.76 -13.38
C GLU A 809 78.84 12.85 -11.85
N LEU A 810 77.81 13.27 -11.10
CA LEU A 810 77.79 13.21 -9.63
C LEU A 810 77.87 11.77 -9.10
N LYS A 811 77.11 10.83 -9.66
CA LYS A 811 77.19 9.39 -9.28
C LYS A 811 78.56 8.77 -9.63
N LEU A 812 79.24 9.27 -10.66
CA LEU A 812 80.63 8.88 -10.99
C LEU A 812 81.64 9.56 -10.06
N ALA A 813 81.48 10.85 -9.74
CA ALA A 813 82.33 11.59 -8.82
C ALA A 813 82.25 11.04 -7.39
N VAL A 814 81.05 10.71 -6.89
CA VAL A 814 80.84 10.05 -5.59
C VAL A 814 81.47 8.66 -5.56
N LYS A 815 81.42 7.89 -6.67
CA LYS A 815 82.14 6.62 -6.79
C LYS A 815 83.66 6.82 -6.82
N ALA A 816 84.16 7.84 -7.51
CA ALA A 816 85.59 8.15 -7.60
C ALA A 816 86.15 8.69 -6.27
N ALA A 817 85.34 9.40 -5.47
CA ALA A 817 85.68 9.79 -4.10
C ALA A 817 85.79 8.54 -3.21
N LYS A 818 84.76 7.68 -3.18
CA LYS A 818 84.78 6.39 -2.45
C LYS A 818 85.90 5.43 -2.89
N ALA A 819 86.49 5.62 -4.08
CA ALA A 819 87.64 4.86 -4.56
C ALA A 819 89.01 5.49 -4.25
N LYS A 820 89.05 6.68 -3.62
CA LYS A 820 90.28 7.37 -3.19
C LYS A 820 90.48 7.42 -1.67
N THR A 821 89.42 7.24 -0.89
CA THR A 821 89.43 7.20 0.57
C THR A 821 88.88 5.88 1.07
N ASN A 822 89.78 4.99 1.51
CA ASN A 822 89.46 3.66 2.07
C ASN A 822 88.97 3.71 3.53
N ASP A 823 88.45 4.85 3.96
CA ASP A 823 87.97 5.11 5.33
C ASP A 823 86.52 5.60 5.25
N ASP A 824 85.59 4.74 5.66
CA ASP A 824 84.16 4.96 5.51
C ASP A 824 83.62 6.03 6.48
N ASP A 825 84.23 6.23 7.66
CA ASP A 825 83.80 7.27 8.60
C ASP A 825 84.16 8.67 8.08
N LEU A 826 85.36 8.81 7.50
CA LEU A 826 85.76 10.05 6.83
C LEU A 826 84.84 10.36 5.64
N MET A 827 84.49 9.33 4.84
CA MET A 827 83.52 9.46 3.75
C MET A 827 82.10 9.80 4.25
N LEU A 828 81.68 9.29 5.40
CA LEU A 828 80.39 9.61 6.01
C LEU A 828 80.33 11.06 6.49
N ILE A 829 81.43 11.59 7.02
CA ILE A 829 81.56 13.01 7.40
C ILE A 829 81.54 13.89 6.14
N PHE A 830 82.33 13.59 5.11
CA PHE A 830 82.30 14.34 3.84
C PHE A 830 80.94 14.29 3.15
N GLN A 831 80.24 13.15 3.19
CA GLN A 831 78.91 13.05 2.59
C GLN A 831 77.83 13.78 3.43
N LYS A 832 78.01 13.92 4.75
CA LYS A 832 77.17 14.79 5.60
C LYS A 832 77.42 16.27 5.31
N ASP A 833 78.67 16.72 5.24
CA ASP A 833 79.05 18.10 4.90
C ASP A 833 78.57 18.50 3.50
N LEU A 834 78.74 17.61 2.50
CA LEU A 834 78.23 17.80 1.15
C LEU A 834 76.71 17.94 1.14
N ASN A 835 75.98 17.04 1.82
CA ASN A 835 74.52 17.12 1.93
C ASN A 835 74.06 18.39 2.66
N LEU A 836 74.82 18.87 3.66
CA LEU A 836 74.49 20.07 4.42
C LEU A 836 74.65 21.32 3.55
N LYS A 837 75.75 21.42 2.80
CA LYS A 837 75.95 22.48 1.79
C LYS A 837 74.93 22.42 0.66
N GLU A 838 74.57 21.22 0.19
CA GLU A 838 73.51 21.02 -0.83
C GLU A 838 72.11 21.34 -0.26
N LEU A 839 71.91 21.36 1.06
CA LEU A 839 70.70 21.86 1.71
C LEU A 839 70.73 23.38 1.89
N GLU A 840 71.86 23.97 2.29
CA GLU A 840 72.06 25.42 2.36
C GLU A 840 71.92 26.10 1.00
N GLU A 841 72.48 25.50 -0.05
CA GLU A 841 72.38 25.98 -1.43
C GLU A 841 70.96 25.83 -1.98
N ARG A 842 70.25 24.72 -1.68
CA ARG A 842 68.81 24.61 -2.00
C ARG A 842 67.96 25.65 -1.28
N ASN A 843 68.23 25.91 0.00
CA ASN A 843 67.49 26.89 0.80
C ASN A 843 67.78 28.31 0.29
N SER A 844 69.02 28.60 -0.09
CA SER A 844 69.42 29.86 -0.74
C SER A 844 68.74 30.06 -2.10
N ASN A 845 68.70 29.02 -2.94
CA ASN A 845 68.00 29.07 -4.24
C ASN A 845 66.47 29.20 -4.07
N ALA A 846 65.88 28.57 -3.06
CA ALA A 846 64.46 28.74 -2.74
C ALA A 846 64.15 30.18 -2.28
N LEU A 847 65.00 30.77 -1.44
CA LEU A 847 64.88 32.18 -1.04
C LEU A 847 65.16 33.14 -2.19
N GLN A 848 66.05 32.80 -3.13
CA GLN A 848 66.27 33.57 -4.36
C GLN A 848 65.04 33.55 -5.27
N HIS A 849 64.46 32.38 -5.54
CA HIS A 849 63.23 32.28 -6.33
C HIS A 849 62.01 32.95 -5.67
N LEU A 850 61.94 32.96 -4.33
CA LEU A 850 60.96 33.77 -3.59
C LEU A 850 61.20 35.27 -3.76
N ALA A 851 62.46 35.73 -3.84
CA ALA A 851 62.78 37.11 -4.16
C ALA A 851 62.44 37.47 -5.62
N ASP A 852 62.75 36.60 -6.58
CA ASP A 852 62.43 36.77 -8.01
C ASP A 852 60.90 36.86 -8.22
N LEU A 853 60.12 35.99 -7.55
CA LEU A 853 58.64 36.02 -7.54
C LEU A 853 58.08 37.31 -6.96
N VAL A 854 58.75 37.87 -5.94
CA VAL A 854 58.39 39.12 -5.28
C VAL A 854 58.72 40.35 -6.13
N GLU A 855 59.81 40.34 -6.92
CA GLU A 855 60.08 41.41 -7.91
C GLU A 855 59.08 41.37 -9.07
N GLN A 856 58.61 40.18 -9.46
CA GLN A 856 57.59 40.00 -10.52
C GLN A 856 56.15 40.31 -10.07
N ASN A 857 55.82 40.15 -8.78
CA ASN A 857 54.46 40.30 -8.25
C ASN A 857 54.46 41.19 -6.99
N SER A 858 54.49 42.50 -7.18
CA SER A 858 54.65 43.51 -6.12
C SER A 858 53.61 43.43 -5.00
N GLU A 859 52.39 42.95 -5.28
CA GLU A 859 51.33 42.76 -4.29
C GLU A 859 51.66 41.67 -3.25
N LEU A 860 52.39 40.63 -3.65
CA LEU A 860 52.81 39.54 -2.77
C LEU A 860 54.02 39.92 -1.90
N ALA A 861 54.76 40.96 -2.27
CA ALA A 861 56.00 41.39 -1.63
C ALA A 861 55.87 41.58 -0.12
N ALA A 862 54.81 42.28 0.33
CA ALA A 862 54.57 42.55 1.74
C ALA A 862 54.23 41.28 2.54
N SER A 863 53.46 40.35 1.96
CA SER A 863 53.05 39.12 2.62
C SER A 863 54.21 38.13 2.75
N VAL A 864 54.96 37.90 1.67
CA VAL A 864 56.13 36.99 1.66
C VAL A 864 57.23 37.52 2.58
N SER A 865 57.57 38.81 2.48
CA SER A 865 58.61 39.41 3.33
C SER A 865 58.27 39.31 4.82
N LYS A 866 56.99 39.50 5.18
CA LYS A 866 56.51 39.33 6.56
C LYS A 866 56.69 37.89 7.05
N HIS A 867 56.19 36.90 6.31
CA HIS A 867 56.27 35.49 6.73
C HIS A 867 57.71 34.98 6.83
N CYS A 868 58.62 35.43 5.95
CA CYS A 868 60.04 35.10 6.07
C CYS A 868 60.67 35.75 7.32
N TYR A 869 60.39 37.04 7.58
CA TYR A 869 60.92 37.74 8.75
C TYR A 869 60.41 37.14 10.08
N GLU A 870 59.13 36.77 10.17
CA GLU A 870 58.53 36.07 11.31
C GLU A 870 59.14 34.67 11.57
N ARG A 871 59.79 34.07 10.56
CA ARG A 871 60.54 32.82 10.67
C ARG A 871 62.07 33.01 10.79
N GLY A 872 62.54 34.24 10.94
CA GLY A 872 63.96 34.57 11.07
C GLY A 872 64.77 34.49 9.75
N LEU A 873 64.10 34.31 8.61
CA LEU A 873 64.73 34.17 7.30
C LEU A 873 64.79 35.54 6.59
N ARG A 874 65.98 35.91 6.10
CA ARG A 874 66.16 37.11 5.26
C ARG A 874 66.20 36.69 3.79
N LEU A 875 65.46 37.38 2.93
CA LEU A 875 65.58 37.23 1.47
C LEU A 875 66.93 37.81 1.00
N PRO A 876 67.63 37.15 0.05
CA PRO A 876 68.82 37.69 -0.60
C PRO A 876 68.53 39.02 -1.33
N LEU A 877 69.52 39.92 -1.36
CA LEU A 877 69.49 41.08 -2.27
C LEU A 877 69.88 40.65 -3.68
N ILE A 878 68.94 40.76 -4.61
CA ILE A 878 69.11 40.38 -6.03
C ILE A 878 70.19 41.27 -6.67
N LYS A 879 71.35 40.69 -7.00
CA LYS A 879 72.40 41.37 -7.78
C LYS A 879 72.11 41.24 -9.28
N ARG A 880 71.53 42.28 -9.88
CA ARG A 880 71.23 42.33 -11.32
C ARG A 880 72.48 42.11 -12.19
N THR A 881 72.61 40.92 -12.77
CA THR A 881 73.68 40.53 -13.69
C THR A 881 73.45 41.16 -15.08
N LYS A 882 74.26 42.16 -15.43
CA LYS A 882 74.27 42.74 -16.78
C LYS A 882 74.93 41.78 -17.76
N SER A 883 74.17 41.24 -18.71
CA SER A 883 74.73 40.56 -19.89
C SER A 883 75.25 41.57 -20.91
N GLN A 884 76.53 41.97 -20.79
CA GLN A 884 77.25 42.61 -21.89
C GLN A 884 77.88 41.54 -22.79
N ILE A 885 77.56 41.58 -24.07
CA ILE A 885 78.52 41.79 -25.16
C ILE A 885 77.72 42.22 -26.38
N SER A 886 78.14 43.31 -27.00
CA SER A 886 77.68 43.75 -28.31
C SER A 886 78.88 43.86 -29.23
N TRP A 887 78.66 43.74 -30.53
CA TRP A 887 79.52 44.36 -31.52
C TRP A 887 78.68 45.18 -32.50
N ARG A 888 79.23 46.33 -32.87
CA ARG A 888 78.74 47.26 -33.91
C ARG A 888 79.35 46.79 -35.27
N SER A 889 79.14 47.41 -36.43
CA SER A 889 78.67 48.75 -36.83
C SER A 889 78.08 48.69 -38.26
N GLU A 890 77.75 49.75 -39.04
CA GLU A 890 77.99 51.21 -39.00
C GLU A 890 76.95 51.95 -39.90
N ASN A 891 76.87 53.30 -39.82
CA ASN A 891 76.24 54.29 -40.76
C ASN A 891 74.70 54.21 -41.02
N SER A 892 73.84 55.20 -40.73
CA SER A 892 73.78 56.69 -40.94
C SER A 892 73.12 57.11 -42.27
N HIS A 893 72.28 58.15 -42.42
CA HIS A 893 71.73 59.24 -41.55
C HIS A 893 70.17 59.30 -41.73
N GLY A 894 69.34 60.10 -41.04
CA GLY A 894 69.52 61.15 -40.03
C GLY A 894 68.18 61.72 -39.48
N THR A 895 68.30 62.61 -38.49
CA THR A 895 67.54 63.87 -38.15
C THR A 895 66.23 64.22 -38.90
N GLU A 896 65.21 64.91 -38.33
CA GLU A 896 65.15 65.86 -37.19
C GLU A 896 63.74 66.05 -36.56
N TYR A 897 63.67 66.46 -35.27
CA TYR A 897 62.85 67.53 -34.59
C TYR A 897 61.37 67.89 -35.02
N SER A 898 60.41 68.36 -34.20
CA SER A 898 60.07 68.28 -32.74
C SER A 898 58.76 69.07 -32.41
N GLY A 899 58.12 68.81 -31.25
CA GLY A 899 57.09 69.66 -30.59
C GLY A 899 55.62 69.38 -30.96
N ARG A 900 54.58 69.84 -30.23
CA ARG A 900 54.39 70.60 -28.95
C ARG A 900 52.86 70.50 -28.64
N VAL A 901 52.23 70.58 -27.45
CA VAL A 901 52.23 71.50 -26.28
C VAL A 901 51.49 70.80 -25.09
N ASP A 902 51.52 71.39 -23.89
CA ASP A 902 50.74 71.15 -22.65
C ASP A 902 49.17 71.29 -22.82
N THR A 903 48.24 71.24 -21.84
CA THR A 903 48.24 71.41 -20.36
C THR A 903 46.93 70.88 -19.70
N ILE A 904 46.88 70.72 -18.36
CA ILE A 904 45.71 70.84 -17.42
C ILE A 904 44.48 69.90 -17.64
N SER A 905 44.01 69.02 -16.73
CA SER A 905 43.69 69.04 -15.27
C SER A 905 42.25 69.45 -14.86
N SER A 906 41.42 68.46 -14.48
CA SER A 906 40.47 68.51 -13.34
C SER A 906 40.09 67.06 -12.93
N LYS A 907 40.33 66.60 -11.68
CA LYS A 907 39.50 66.68 -10.44
C LYS A 907 38.25 65.77 -10.45
N GLN A 908 37.88 65.02 -9.39
CA GLN A 908 38.51 64.75 -8.08
C GLN A 908 37.85 63.54 -7.35
N ALA A 909 38.62 62.81 -6.51
CA ALA A 909 38.31 62.15 -5.21
C ALA A 909 36.93 61.44 -4.95
N SER A 910 36.79 60.39 -4.13
CA SER A 910 37.40 60.21 -2.79
C SER A 910 37.37 58.77 -2.20
N ARG A 911 38.52 58.32 -1.66
CA ARG A 911 38.75 57.79 -0.28
C ARG A 911 38.08 56.50 0.30
N LEU A 912 38.97 55.57 0.72
CA LEU A 912 39.10 54.92 2.06
C LEU A 912 38.03 53.85 2.51
N SER A 913 38.30 52.88 3.43
CA SER A 913 39.52 52.17 3.90
C SER A 913 39.20 51.13 5.02
N VAL A 914 40.02 50.05 5.18
CA VAL A 914 40.27 49.28 6.45
C VAL A 914 39.08 48.44 7.04
N CYS A 915 39.19 47.39 7.87
CA CYS A 915 40.07 46.18 7.98
C CYS A 915 39.45 45.11 8.94
N THR A 916 39.89 43.84 8.83
CA THR A 916 40.14 42.82 9.90
C THR A 916 39.05 42.14 10.78
N THR A 917 39.19 40.79 10.88
CA THR A 917 39.17 39.87 12.08
C THR A 917 37.89 39.23 12.70
N THR A 918 37.79 37.89 12.51
CA THR A 918 37.60 36.78 13.49
C THR A 918 36.31 36.47 14.29
N SER A 919 35.76 35.28 13.99
CA SER A 919 35.47 34.14 14.92
C SER A 919 34.15 33.98 15.71
N SER A 920 33.44 32.89 15.36
CA SER A 920 32.82 31.84 16.20
C SER A 920 31.53 32.05 17.04
N ARG A 921 30.62 31.08 16.82
CA ARG A 921 29.64 30.42 17.74
C ARG A 921 28.25 31.06 18.01
N ASN A 922 27.23 30.23 17.72
CA ASN A 922 25.91 29.95 18.32
C ASN A 922 25.41 30.84 19.49
N THR A 923 24.09 31.09 19.68
CA THR A 923 22.85 30.49 19.10
C THR A 923 22.08 31.53 18.24
N ASP A 924 20.73 31.69 18.10
CA ASP A 924 19.50 31.06 18.66
C ASP A 924 18.25 31.35 17.77
N SER A 925 17.02 30.98 18.22
CA SER A 925 15.69 31.10 17.59
C SER A 925 15.44 30.18 16.36
N SER A 926 14.53 29.19 16.41
CA SER A 926 13.04 29.24 16.41
C SER A 926 12.49 29.45 14.98
N ASP A 927 11.62 28.61 14.40
CA ASP A 927 10.77 27.52 14.96
C ASP A 927 10.83 26.16 14.21
N ASP A 928 10.11 25.17 14.75
CA ASP A 928 10.26 23.73 14.50
C ASP A 928 9.53 23.13 13.27
N ILE A 929 10.27 22.21 12.62
CA ILE A 929 9.90 20.82 12.27
C ILE A 929 8.41 20.48 12.02
N ALA A 930 8.13 19.97 10.82
CA ALA A 930 7.22 18.84 10.61
C ALA A 930 7.74 17.90 9.51
N LYS A 931 7.54 16.58 9.65
CA LYS A 931 7.94 15.57 8.65
C LYS A 931 6.73 14.88 8.03
N SER A 932 6.91 14.51 6.75
CA SER A 932 6.43 13.28 6.11
C SER A 932 4.92 12.95 6.02
N PHE A 933 4.54 12.70 4.76
CA PHE A 933 3.70 11.60 4.26
C PHE A 933 2.23 11.83 3.88
N ASP A 934 1.92 11.25 2.71
CA ASP A 934 0.63 10.97 2.04
C ASP A 934 -0.38 12.08 1.65
N ASN A 935 -0.61 12.14 0.31
CA ASN A 935 -1.89 11.93 -0.40
C ASN A 935 -3.22 12.31 0.33
N ARG A 936 -4.23 12.92 -0.31
CA ARG A 936 -4.55 13.04 -1.77
C ARG A 936 -5.70 14.03 -2.00
N MET A 937 -5.80 14.59 -3.22
CA MET A 937 -6.98 14.78 -4.08
C MET A 937 -6.66 15.93 -5.06
N SER A 938 -6.56 15.77 -6.39
CA SER A 938 -7.43 15.13 -7.41
C SER A 938 -8.28 16.18 -8.13
N ALA A 939 -7.98 16.39 -9.41
CA ALA A 939 -8.80 17.11 -10.37
C ALA A 939 -8.58 16.52 -11.77
N GLY A 940 -9.33 15.49 -12.11
CA GLY A 940 -9.31 14.88 -13.43
C GLY A 940 -10.53 13.99 -13.63
N LEU A 941 -11.49 14.42 -14.45
CA LEU A 941 -12.68 13.64 -14.77
C LEU A 941 -13.40 14.08 -16.06
N SER A 942 -13.49 13.14 -17.00
CA SER A 942 -14.50 12.90 -18.05
C SER A 942 -13.76 12.08 -19.12
N VAL A 943 -14.24 10.96 -19.66
CA VAL A 943 -15.51 10.57 -20.30
C VAL A 943 -15.50 9.02 -20.36
N ILE A 944 -16.57 8.21 -20.29
CA ILE A 944 -18.01 8.31 -19.96
C ILE A 944 -18.44 6.93 -19.39
N LEU A 945 -19.63 6.82 -18.77
CA LEU A 945 -20.16 5.56 -18.19
C LEU A 945 -21.65 5.38 -18.55
N ILE A 946 -22.06 4.13 -18.86
CA ILE A 946 -23.41 3.63 -19.17
C ILE A 946 -23.41 2.15 -18.71
N ASP A 947 -24.35 1.57 -17.93
CA ASP A 947 -25.54 2.10 -17.26
C ASP A 947 -25.91 1.32 -15.95
N PHE A 948 -26.95 1.82 -15.25
CA PHE A 948 -27.78 1.34 -14.11
C PHE A 948 -28.07 -0.18 -13.90
N PRO A 949 -28.79 -0.64 -12.82
CA PRO A 949 -29.39 0.07 -11.65
C PRO A 949 -29.22 -0.56 -10.23
N GLY A 950 -29.62 0.18 -9.16
CA GLY A 950 -30.05 -0.34 -7.83
C GLY A 950 -29.39 0.36 -6.62
N SER A 951 -30.05 1.25 -5.84
CA SER A 951 -31.13 1.02 -4.83
C SER A 951 -30.68 0.22 -3.60
N LYS A 952 -30.77 0.67 -2.33
CA LYS A 952 -31.30 1.92 -1.69
C LYS A 952 -30.85 1.97 -0.21
N ALA A 953 -30.72 3.17 0.39
CA ALA A 953 -30.93 3.48 1.83
C ALA A 953 -30.05 2.78 2.92
N ALA A 954 -29.84 3.33 4.12
CA ALA A 954 -29.96 4.70 4.64
C ALA A 954 -29.05 4.93 5.88
N ALA A 955 -28.90 6.21 6.25
CA ALA A 955 -28.04 6.74 7.30
C ALA A 955 -28.23 6.20 8.73
N GLY A 956 -27.15 6.22 9.52
CA GLY A 956 -27.14 6.04 10.98
C GLY A 956 -25.91 6.73 11.61
N LYS A 957 -26.11 7.91 12.22
CA LYS A 957 -25.08 8.74 12.86
C LYS A 957 -25.25 8.71 14.40
N PRO A 958 -24.37 9.30 15.23
CA PRO A 958 -23.34 8.53 15.95
C PRO A 958 -23.45 8.64 17.49
N THR A 959 -22.61 7.94 18.25
CA THR A 959 -22.07 8.48 19.52
C THR A 959 -20.77 7.79 19.98
N LYS A 960 -20.06 8.47 20.87
CA LYS A 960 -18.76 8.09 21.45
C LYS A 960 -18.88 6.90 22.42
N LYS A 961 -17.96 5.95 22.33
CA LYS A 961 -16.98 5.70 23.40
C LYS A 961 -15.70 5.10 22.82
#